data_AF-A0A0C3A0F2-F1
#
_entry.id   AF-A0A0C3A0F2-F1
#
_cell.length_a   1.000
_cell.length_b   1.000
_cell.length_c   1.000
_cell.angle_alpha   90.00
_cell.angle_beta   90.00
_cell.angle_gamma   90.00
#
_symmetry.space_group_name_H-M   'P 1'
#
loop_
_entity.id
_entity.type
_entity.pdbx_description
1 polymer ?
#
loop_
_entity_poly.entity_id
_entity_poly.type
_entity_poly.pdbx_seq_one_letter_code
_entity_poly.pdbx_strand_id
1 'polypeptide(L)'
;MKQPLITKAFGQAKFKIYGFNIIDLGYMFLAVILSLIVGVSVSNNVFIKIVAMLGILIVFAIGLIPTPIGMIWKILPSVILKFISKNIYESKEEIANELPIKKIEVDFLISKQNTKNVAFEVNGIDLSILEDKDVELKIKLYEQFLKSLDVEVYQIKIDKQLQLDKYEQWLTQHQQGTKNAEKIKQLDDYINQIKEKELEYNSKFYLVFSSKDNQSLQNAIKNLKIFFSKIELTYKQLENFEFINLLKDMYFDFDKDDFTQQDIKEHIDNIDYLLSYDNLKIKNNYMIFANNEYETYISCKTLKEYASSPDISWFFDISTERGTVVSRISPLKQQQINRMVNNANIKARVNQKLNKQVKLTDVITEEANIDSIQELAANLKLGNEKLFLISTTFISFGDSLSDLKENENNIKLELSNNDFVLSNQSFKQFETFINSFPLGLASNKNIVLKQEISSWALANSFPFVDNNWTDISGIYFGDTLNYSPFIIDFFKRKSNVLNCNATVIGASGSGKSVTMKKLVNFNCVAGIKTIIFDPERTEFLPLIKKWNGQIINVALGNKTKINPLEIFKNVENDNLNINSIISNHLQVLEEWFSNLFSNLEEIVLEAFLISIQNCYKNSKFYNKPIKDWTSQDFPTFDDLKPYVLDEVSKAQSRLIRLEYIINNFVGNGKYANLWNGYTNIDLTNDLILFDFADFGSGGQNTRIKAAQLSLLVKIVDNIIWNNDLTIRQPIQIIVDEAHTFISSDNTYALNMMSTFARRIRKRNGSFILATQNISDFVKPGAIKDARDIINNTQFSFIGKLMPQDLKDLDTLYSKFNGFTENEMTNIRTQEVGNFLFINGGIEKIFFKTNISDLEKQNIGIKKQLEQEAKQLNLGALFNKDEKSIFEAFKNLNRNVNLEQNDVDINVHQNTATITVKSKNDKYQGQVTVNFTVKEKLQNIANISDLEQQNIEIKV
;
A
#
# COMPACT_ATOMS: atom_id res chain seq x y z
N MET A 1 13.71 -20.79 15.04
CA MET A 1 12.51 -20.93 15.90
C MET A 1 12.12 -22.39 16.04
N LYS A 2 11.47 -22.80 17.16
CA LYS A 2 10.83 -24.12 17.25
C LYS A 2 9.57 -24.04 16.38
N GLN A 3 9.48 -24.85 15.31
CA GLN A 3 8.29 -24.86 14.44
C GLN A 3 7.02 -25.14 15.28
N PRO A 4 5.89 -24.48 14.97
CA PRO A 4 4.64 -24.75 15.65
C PRO A 4 4.21 -26.19 15.34
N LEU A 5 3.86 -26.95 16.38
CA LEU A 5 3.35 -28.31 16.21
C LEU A 5 1.83 -28.30 16.42
N ILE A 6 1.07 -28.60 15.36
CA ILE A 6 -0.37 -28.86 15.49
C ILE A 6 -0.56 -30.37 15.59
N THR A 7 -0.72 -30.85 16.82
CA THR A 7 -1.04 -32.27 17.05
C THR A 7 -2.36 -32.66 16.38
N LYS A 8 -2.45 -33.92 15.91
CA LYS A 8 -3.72 -34.47 15.43
C LYS A 8 -4.77 -34.38 16.55
N ALA A 9 -6.00 -34.01 16.18
CA ALA A 9 -7.10 -33.77 17.11
C ALA A 9 -7.21 -34.85 18.21
N PHE A 10 -7.00 -34.46 19.47
CA PHE A 10 -6.98 -35.37 20.63
C PHE A 10 -8.30 -36.15 20.77
N GLY A 11 -9.42 -35.53 20.36
CA GLY A 11 -10.74 -36.16 20.35
C GLY A 11 -10.93 -37.25 19.28
N GLN A 12 -10.15 -37.24 18.19
CA GLN A 12 -10.33 -38.11 17.03
C GLN A 12 -9.53 -39.41 17.07
N ALA A 13 -8.65 -39.62 18.06
CA ALA A 13 -8.07 -40.93 18.29
C ALA A 13 -9.21 -41.96 18.49
N LYS A 14 -9.44 -42.81 17.50
CA LYS A 14 -10.45 -43.87 17.54
C LYS A 14 -9.74 -45.17 17.85
N PHE A 15 -10.32 -45.94 18.77
CA PHE A 15 -9.93 -47.32 18.98
C PHE A 15 -10.19 -48.08 17.68
N LYS A 16 -9.15 -48.67 17.09
CA LYS A 16 -9.26 -49.45 15.86
C LYS A 16 -8.91 -50.89 16.15
N ILE A 17 -9.81 -51.81 15.82
CA ILE A 17 -9.53 -53.25 15.77
C ILE A 17 -9.54 -53.64 14.29
N TYR A 18 -8.42 -54.13 13.76
CA TYR A 18 -8.28 -54.51 12.33
C TYR A 18 -8.81 -53.44 11.34
N GLY A 19 -8.60 -52.16 11.64
CA GLY A 19 -9.05 -51.04 10.79
C GLY A 19 -10.48 -50.53 11.03
N PHE A 20 -11.31 -51.26 11.79
CA PHE A 20 -12.69 -50.86 12.13
C PHE A 20 -12.77 -50.22 13.52
N ASN A 21 -13.59 -49.19 13.68
CA ASN A 21 -13.87 -48.61 14.99
C ASN A 21 -15.03 -49.32 15.69
N ILE A 22 -15.20 -49.10 17.00
CA ILE A 22 -16.27 -49.73 17.82
C ILE A 22 -17.68 -49.51 17.25
N ILE A 23 -17.94 -48.36 16.64
CA ILE A 23 -19.25 -48.05 16.05
C ILE A 23 -19.44 -48.81 14.74
N ASP A 24 -18.37 -48.98 13.95
CA ASP A 24 -18.40 -49.83 12.75
C ASP A 24 -18.70 -51.30 13.16
N LEU A 25 -18.10 -51.77 14.26
CA LEU A 25 -18.38 -53.10 14.83
C LEU A 25 -19.84 -53.21 15.33
N GLY A 26 -20.36 -52.16 15.98
CA GLY A 26 -21.76 -52.08 16.40
C GLY A 26 -22.73 -52.11 15.21
N TYR A 27 -22.40 -51.44 14.11
CA TYR A 27 -23.18 -51.48 12.87
C TYR A 27 -23.20 -52.90 12.25
N MET A 28 -22.05 -53.59 12.23
CA MET A 28 -21.99 -54.99 11.80
C MET A 28 -22.82 -55.91 12.72
N PHE A 29 -22.76 -55.69 14.03
CA PHE A 29 -23.54 -56.47 14.99
C PHE A 29 -25.05 -56.27 14.79
N LEU A 30 -25.47 -55.03 14.53
CA LEU A 30 -26.85 -54.70 14.19
C LEU A 30 -27.30 -55.40 12.90
N ALA A 31 -26.43 -55.47 11.89
CA ALA A 31 -26.68 -56.19 10.64
C ALA A 31 -26.97 -57.68 10.89
N VAL A 32 -26.18 -58.31 11.76
CA VAL A 32 -26.35 -59.73 12.12
C VAL A 32 -27.67 -59.94 12.85
N ILE A 33 -28.01 -59.09 13.83
CA ILE A 33 -29.29 -59.18 14.55
C ILE A 33 -30.48 -59.02 13.60
N LEU A 34 -30.47 -57.99 12.74
CA LEU A 34 -31.54 -57.75 11.76
C LEU A 34 -31.67 -58.91 10.77
N SER A 35 -30.54 -59.46 10.30
CA SER A 35 -30.55 -60.62 9.43
C SER A 35 -31.25 -61.81 10.10
N LEU A 36 -30.92 -62.09 11.38
CA LEU A 36 -31.52 -63.18 12.14
C LEU A 36 -33.02 -62.98 12.36
N ILE A 37 -33.45 -61.77 12.72
CA ILE A 37 -34.87 -61.45 12.93
C ILE A 37 -35.66 -61.70 11.65
N VAL A 38 -35.23 -61.12 10.52
CA VAL A 38 -35.93 -61.26 9.24
C VAL A 38 -35.87 -62.70 8.73
N GLY A 39 -34.74 -63.39 8.92
CA GLY A 39 -34.60 -64.80 8.59
C GLY A 39 -35.60 -65.70 9.33
N VAL A 40 -35.92 -65.40 10.58
CA VAL A 40 -36.94 -66.13 11.35
C VAL A 40 -38.36 -65.79 10.90
N SER A 41 -38.61 -64.53 10.51
CA SER A 41 -39.97 -64.02 10.22
C SER A 41 -40.48 -64.29 8.79
N VAL A 42 -39.61 -64.47 7.79
CA VAL A 42 -40.02 -64.40 6.37
C VAL A 42 -40.65 -65.68 5.82
N SER A 43 -40.20 -66.87 6.22
CA SER A 43 -40.83 -68.14 5.78
C SER A 43 -40.37 -69.34 6.60
N ASN A 44 -41.06 -70.48 6.52
CA ASN A 44 -40.59 -71.76 7.09
C ASN A 44 -39.57 -72.51 6.21
N ASN A 45 -39.37 -72.10 4.96
CA ASN A 45 -38.42 -72.73 4.05
C ASN A 45 -36.99 -72.23 4.34
N VAL A 46 -36.10 -73.16 4.73
CA VAL A 46 -34.70 -72.90 5.09
C VAL A 46 -33.95 -72.14 3.99
N PHE A 47 -34.20 -72.46 2.72
CA PHE A 47 -33.53 -71.77 1.60
C PHE A 47 -33.92 -70.29 1.53
N ILE A 48 -35.21 -69.99 1.65
CA ILE A 48 -35.73 -68.62 1.65
C ILE A 48 -35.22 -67.83 2.87
N LYS A 49 -35.09 -68.48 4.04
CA LYS A 49 -34.48 -67.84 5.23
C LYS A 49 -33.04 -67.41 4.97
N ILE A 50 -32.22 -68.30 4.41
CA ILE A 50 -30.81 -68.02 4.12
C ILE A 50 -30.68 -66.89 3.09
N VAL A 51 -31.49 -66.90 2.03
CA VAL A 51 -31.50 -65.85 1.02
C VAL A 51 -31.89 -64.49 1.61
N ALA A 52 -32.93 -64.43 2.46
CA ALA A 52 -33.35 -63.21 3.13
C ALA A 52 -32.26 -62.67 4.10
N MET A 53 -31.61 -63.55 4.86
CA MET A 53 -30.49 -63.19 5.74
C MET A 53 -29.31 -62.62 4.96
N LEU A 54 -28.91 -63.30 3.88
CA LEU A 54 -27.82 -62.84 3.02
C LEU A 54 -28.15 -61.49 2.36
N GLY A 55 -29.40 -61.28 1.92
CA GLY A 55 -29.83 -60.00 1.36
C GLY A 55 -29.60 -58.84 2.32
N ILE A 56 -29.94 -58.99 3.60
CA ILE A 56 -29.72 -57.95 4.63
C ILE A 56 -28.23 -57.74 4.88
N LEU A 57 -27.45 -58.82 5.00
CA LEU A 57 -26.01 -58.71 5.21
C LEU A 57 -25.32 -58.00 4.04
N ILE A 58 -25.74 -58.26 2.81
CA ILE A 58 -25.22 -57.57 1.61
C ILE A 58 -25.54 -56.07 1.65
N VAL A 59 -26.77 -55.69 2.00
CA VAL A 59 -27.16 -54.28 2.13
C VAL A 59 -26.31 -53.57 3.20
N PHE A 60 -26.09 -54.20 4.34
CA PHE A 60 -25.23 -53.63 5.38
C PHE A 60 -23.75 -53.60 4.97
N ALA A 61 -23.27 -54.60 4.22
CA ALA A 61 -21.92 -54.63 3.69
C ALA A 61 -21.63 -53.46 2.74
N ILE A 62 -22.60 -53.05 1.92
CA ILE A 62 -22.50 -51.83 1.10
C ILE A 62 -22.26 -50.60 1.99
N GLY A 63 -22.90 -50.54 3.16
CA GLY A 63 -22.69 -49.47 4.14
C GLY A 63 -21.25 -49.35 4.65
N LEU A 64 -20.45 -50.43 4.63
CA LEU A 64 -19.06 -50.47 5.09
C LEU A 64 -18.04 -50.06 4.02
N ILE A 65 -18.47 -49.83 2.78
CA ILE A 65 -17.58 -49.41 1.69
C ILE A 65 -16.96 -48.05 2.08
N PRO A 66 -15.62 -47.93 2.09
CA PRO A 66 -14.94 -46.68 2.40
C PRO A 66 -15.11 -45.67 1.26
N THR A 67 -15.49 -44.45 1.60
CA THR A 67 -15.49 -43.28 0.70
C THR A 67 -14.51 -42.22 1.24
N PRO A 68 -14.15 -41.19 0.45
CA PRO A 68 -13.31 -40.08 0.93
C PRO A 68 -13.85 -39.37 2.18
N ILE A 69 -15.16 -39.46 2.43
CA ILE A 69 -15.88 -38.78 3.52
C ILE A 69 -16.13 -39.74 4.71
N GLY A 70 -15.81 -41.04 4.56
CA GLY A 70 -16.02 -42.09 5.57
C GLY A 70 -16.76 -43.31 5.01
N MET A 71 -17.17 -44.24 5.87
CA MET A 71 -18.02 -45.36 5.44
C MET A 71 -19.40 -44.85 5.01
N ILE A 72 -20.00 -45.45 3.98
CA ILE A 72 -21.31 -45.06 3.41
C ILE A 72 -22.38 -44.92 4.50
N TRP A 73 -22.41 -45.82 5.48
CA TRP A 73 -23.40 -45.80 6.57
C TRP A 73 -23.33 -44.53 7.44
N LYS A 74 -22.18 -43.84 7.50
CA LYS A 74 -22.03 -42.57 8.24
C LYS A 74 -22.61 -41.37 7.50
N ILE A 75 -22.80 -41.50 6.19
CA ILE A 75 -23.35 -40.45 5.32
C ILE A 75 -24.87 -40.56 5.25
N LEU A 76 -25.40 -41.78 5.34
CA LEU A 76 -26.85 -42.10 5.31
C LEU A 76 -27.70 -41.21 6.23
N PRO A 77 -27.36 -40.97 7.51
CA PRO A 77 -28.13 -40.06 8.36
C PRO A 77 -28.20 -38.63 7.81
N SER A 78 -27.12 -38.14 7.21
CA SER A 78 -27.09 -36.79 6.61
C SER A 78 -27.92 -36.72 5.33
N VAL A 79 -27.94 -37.79 4.54
CA VAL A 79 -28.80 -37.92 3.35
C VAL A 79 -30.27 -37.99 3.77
N ILE A 80 -30.61 -38.76 4.80
CA ILE A 80 -31.96 -38.87 5.33
C ILE A 80 -32.43 -37.52 5.90
N LEU A 81 -31.59 -36.85 6.69
CA LEU A 81 -31.86 -35.50 7.20
C LEU A 81 -32.12 -34.52 6.05
N LYS A 82 -31.40 -34.61 4.93
CA LYS A 82 -31.63 -33.78 3.75
C LYS A 82 -32.99 -34.01 3.07
N PHE A 83 -33.58 -35.20 3.18
CA PHE A 83 -34.95 -35.45 2.70
C PHE A 83 -36.02 -34.95 3.67
N ILE A 84 -35.65 -34.74 4.94
CA ILE A 84 -36.56 -34.25 5.99
C ILE A 84 -36.42 -32.72 6.18
N SER A 85 -35.27 -32.14 5.89
CA SER A 85 -34.98 -30.71 6.08
C SER A 85 -35.62 -29.85 5.00
N LYS A 86 -36.04 -28.64 5.40
CA LYS A 86 -36.47 -27.60 4.48
C LYS A 86 -35.29 -27.18 3.59
N ASN A 87 -35.43 -27.38 2.28
CA ASN A 87 -34.36 -27.13 1.30
C ASN A 87 -34.62 -25.90 0.43
N ILE A 88 -35.78 -25.26 0.57
CA ILE A 88 -36.19 -24.06 -0.14
C ILE A 88 -36.86 -23.13 0.87
N TYR A 89 -36.42 -21.88 0.89
CA TYR A 89 -37.06 -20.78 1.59
C TYR A 89 -37.59 -19.82 0.53
N GLU A 90 -38.89 -19.54 0.58
CA GLU A 90 -39.62 -18.81 -0.47
C GLU A 90 -39.91 -17.35 -0.09
N SER A 91 -39.55 -16.94 1.13
CA SER A 91 -39.67 -15.55 1.54
C SER A 91 -38.50 -15.09 2.41
N LYS A 92 -38.28 -13.77 2.35
CA LYS A 92 -37.27 -13.06 3.14
C LYS A 92 -37.44 -13.22 4.65
N GLU A 93 -38.69 -13.27 5.13
CA GLU A 93 -39.02 -13.44 6.54
C GLU A 93 -38.61 -14.82 7.06
N GLU A 94 -38.78 -15.87 6.25
CA GLU A 94 -38.37 -17.22 6.63
C GLU A 94 -36.85 -17.33 6.79
N ILE A 95 -36.09 -16.67 5.91
CA ILE A 95 -34.62 -16.64 5.97
C ILE A 95 -34.16 -15.82 7.18
N ALA A 96 -34.76 -14.65 7.40
CA ALA A 96 -34.44 -13.77 8.52
C ALA A 96 -34.56 -14.49 9.86
N ASN A 97 -35.61 -15.30 10.04
CA ASN A 97 -35.83 -16.07 11.26
C ASN A 97 -34.68 -17.03 11.59
N GLU A 98 -34.00 -17.59 10.58
CA GLU A 98 -32.86 -18.50 10.76
C GLU A 98 -31.54 -17.76 11.04
N LEU A 99 -31.42 -16.48 10.67
CA LEU A 99 -30.20 -15.71 10.89
C LEU A 99 -29.92 -15.46 12.38
N PRO A 100 -28.65 -15.53 12.83
CA PRO A 100 -28.27 -15.42 14.25
C PRO A 100 -28.56 -14.10 14.94
N ILE A 101 -28.84 -13.06 14.18
CA ILE A 101 -28.85 -11.68 14.64
C ILE A 101 -30.25 -11.30 15.14
N LYS A 102 -30.32 -10.49 16.19
CA LYS A 102 -31.60 -10.05 16.76
C LYS A 102 -31.80 -8.55 16.59
N LYS A 103 -30.93 -7.75 17.22
CA LYS A 103 -31.07 -6.28 17.26
C LYS A 103 -29.74 -5.61 17.59
N ILE A 104 -29.74 -4.28 17.52
CA ILE A 104 -28.63 -3.43 17.96
C ILE A 104 -28.96 -2.83 19.33
N GLU A 105 -27.99 -2.83 20.25
CA GLU A 105 -28.07 -2.09 21.51
C GLU A 105 -26.84 -1.20 21.69
N VAL A 106 -26.97 0.11 21.52
CA VAL A 106 -25.95 1.19 21.70
C VAL A 106 -24.53 0.84 21.23
N ASP A 107 -23.79 0.02 21.96
CA ASP A 107 -22.39 -0.36 21.69
C ASP A 107 -22.20 -1.83 21.25
N PHE A 108 -23.27 -2.61 21.15
CA PHE A 108 -23.23 -4.04 20.91
C PHE A 108 -24.25 -4.48 19.86
N LEU A 109 -23.83 -5.43 19.04
CA LEU A 109 -24.73 -6.22 18.22
C LEU A 109 -25.16 -7.46 19.01
N ILE A 110 -26.47 -7.63 19.19
CA ILE A 110 -27.05 -8.68 20.03
C ILE A 110 -27.52 -9.85 19.16
N SER A 111 -27.04 -11.05 19.47
CA SER A 111 -27.54 -12.27 18.82
C SER A 111 -28.89 -12.73 19.41
N LYS A 112 -29.59 -13.62 18.69
CA LYS A 112 -30.80 -14.30 19.20
C LYS A 112 -30.54 -15.12 20.48
N GLN A 113 -29.29 -15.47 20.78
CA GLN A 113 -28.88 -16.13 22.03
C GLN A 113 -28.49 -15.16 23.16
N ASN A 114 -28.73 -13.86 22.98
CA ASN A 114 -28.36 -12.78 23.90
C ASN A 114 -26.83 -12.72 24.16
N THR A 115 -26.01 -13.05 23.17
CA THR A 115 -24.57 -12.74 23.21
C THR A 115 -24.36 -11.30 22.74
N LYS A 116 -23.41 -10.61 23.37
CA LYS A 116 -22.92 -9.29 22.97
C LYS A 116 -21.70 -9.47 22.09
N ASN A 117 -21.68 -8.76 20.96
CA ASN A 117 -20.65 -8.90 19.94
C ASN A 117 -20.04 -7.54 19.62
N VAL A 118 -18.71 -7.49 19.54
CA VAL A 118 -17.92 -6.29 19.19
C VAL A 118 -16.88 -6.67 18.14
N ALA A 119 -16.74 -5.85 17.11
CA ALA A 119 -15.81 -6.08 16.00
C ALA A 119 -14.70 -5.03 15.94
N PHE A 120 -13.53 -5.44 15.47
CA PHE A 120 -12.37 -4.59 15.21
C PHE A 120 -11.85 -4.88 13.80
N GLU A 121 -11.66 -3.85 12.99
CA GLU A 121 -10.84 -3.90 11.78
C GLU A 121 -9.38 -3.71 12.17
N VAL A 122 -8.49 -4.56 11.66
CA VAL A 122 -7.06 -4.55 11.97
C VAL A 122 -6.31 -4.38 10.67
N ASN A 123 -5.45 -3.37 10.60
CA ASN A 123 -4.55 -3.21 9.47
C ASN A 123 -3.41 -4.21 9.62
N GLY A 124 -3.09 -4.93 8.55
CA GLY A 124 -2.00 -5.89 8.58
C GLY A 124 -0.63 -5.21 8.61
N ILE A 125 0.38 -6.00 8.93
CA ILE A 125 1.80 -5.65 8.84
C ILE A 125 2.47 -6.58 7.87
N ASP A 126 3.41 -6.05 7.10
CA ASP A 126 4.27 -6.88 6.28
C ASP A 126 5.37 -7.49 7.17
N LEU A 127 5.24 -8.78 7.50
CA LEU A 127 6.22 -9.49 8.31
C LEU A 127 7.54 -9.74 7.57
N SER A 128 7.55 -9.70 6.23
CA SER A 128 8.79 -9.89 5.44
C SER A 128 9.83 -8.78 5.69
N ILE A 129 9.37 -7.66 6.22
CA ILE A 129 10.17 -6.47 6.50
C ILE A 129 10.83 -6.57 7.89
N LEU A 130 10.29 -7.37 8.80
CA LEU A 130 10.76 -7.47 10.18
C LEU A 130 11.91 -8.47 10.33
N GLU A 131 12.75 -8.26 11.34
CA GLU A 131 13.74 -9.27 11.74
C GLU A 131 13.07 -10.49 12.39
N ASP A 132 13.67 -11.67 12.26
CA ASP A 132 13.17 -12.91 12.88
C ASP A 132 12.89 -12.76 14.38
N LYS A 133 13.72 -11.98 15.10
CA LYS A 133 13.54 -11.73 16.54
C LYS A 133 12.30 -10.89 16.83
N ASP A 134 12.01 -9.91 15.98
CA ASP A 134 10.84 -9.02 16.14
C ASP A 134 9.57 -9.77 15.78
N VAL A 135 9.60 -10.60 14.73
CA VAL A 135 8.52 -11.53 14.39
C VAL A 135 8.24 -12.46 15.58
N GLU A 136 9.27 -13.08 16.17
CA GLU A 136 9.13 -13.94 17.33
C GLU A 136 8.53 -13.20 18.55
N LEU A 137 8.96 -11.96 18.77
CA LEU A 137 8.44 -11.12 19.86
C LEU A 137 6.94 -10.80 19.64
N LYS A 138 6.54 -10.43 18.43
CA LYS A 138 5.12 -10.17 18.10
C LYS A 138 4.26 -11.43 18.27
N ILE A 139 4.75 -12.59 17.84
CA ILE A 139 4.08 -13.89 18.04
C ILE A 139 3.95 -14.22 19.52
N LYS A 140 5.01 -14.04 20.32
CA LYS A 140 4.95 -14.26 21.78
C LYS A 140 3.96 -13.32 22.47
N LEU A 141 3.91 -12.05 22.07
CA LEU A 141 2.92 -11.10 22.59
C LEU A 141 1.50 -11.49 22.18
N TYR A 142 1.31 -12.02 20.97
CA TYR A 142 0.03 -12.54 20.53
C TYR A 142 -0.38 -13.79 21.33
N GLU A 143 0.57 -14.67 21.62
CA GLU A 143 0.36 -15.83 22.48
C GLU A 143 -0.09 -15.44 23.90
N GLN A 144 0.56 -14.42 24.49
CA GLN A 144 0.18 -13.89 25.80
C GLN A 144 -1.24 -13.33 25.78
N PHE A 145 -1.61 -12.60 24.73
CA PHE A 145 -2.97 -12.12 24.53
C PHE A 145 -3.96 -13.28 24.44
N LEU A 146 -3.69 -14.29 23.59
CA LEU A 146 -4.53 -15.47 23.45
C LEU A 146 -4.74 -16.18 24.79
N LYS A 147 -3.68 -16.39 25.58
CA LYS A 147 -3.78 -17.02 26.92
C LYS A 147 -4.73 -16.26 27.86
N SER A 148 -4.82 -14.94 27.73
CA SER A 148 -5.73 -14.09 28.51
C SER A 148 -7.20 -14.17 28.07
N LEU A 149 -7.53 -14.82 26.94
CA LEU A 149 -8.88 -14.86 26.40
C LEU A 149 -9.75 -15.92 27.08
N ASP A 150 -10.84 -15.48 27.70
CA ASP A 150 -11.89 -16.35 28.24
C ASP A 150 -13.21 -16.28 27.45
N VAL A 151 -13.22 -15.51 26.37
CA VAL A 151 -14.37 -15.31 25.47
C VAL A 151 -14.10 -15.94 24.11
N GLU A 152 -15.16 -16.14 23.35
CA GLU A 152 -15.05 -16.61 21.97
C GLU A 152 -14.59 -15.48 21.05
N VAL A 153 -13.66 -15.80 20.15
CA VAL A 153 -13.09 -14.87 19.18
C VAL A 153 -13.20 -15.44 17.78
N TYR A 154 -13.56 -14.59 16.82
CA TYR A 154 -13.55 -14.91 15.40
C TYR A 154 -12.45 -14.09 14.74
N GLN A 155 -11.50 -14.76 14.11
CA GLN A 155 -10.57 -14.16 13.15
C GLN A 155 -11.21 -14.27 11.77
N ILE A 156 -11.36 -13.14 11.09
CA ILE A 156 -12.05 -13.08 9.80
C ILE A 156 -11.10 -12.40 8.80
N LYS A 157 -10.98 -12.99 7.62
CA LYS A 157 -10.41 -12.36 6.44
C LYS A 157 -11.50 -12.27 5.37
N ILE A 158 -11.65 -11.09 4.78
CA ILE A 158 -12.48 -10.88 3.59
C ILE A 158 -11.62 -10.24 2.51
N ASP A 159 -11.87 -10.60 1.27
CA ASP A 159 -11.37 -9.87 0.11
C ASP A 159 -12.34 -8.78 -0.26
N LYS A 160 -11.90 -7.52 -0.18
CA LYS A 160 -12.67 -6.42 -0.76
C LYS A 160 -12.09 -6.07 -2.11
N GLN A 161 -12.94 -6.03 -3.13
CA GLN A 161 -12.56 -5.50 -4.43
C GLN A 161 -12.04 -4.08 -4.25
N LEU A 162 -10.87 -3.80 -4.83
CA LEU A 162 -10.38 -2.44 -4.92
C LEU A 162 -11.40 -1.63 -5.72
N GLN A 163 -11.83 -0.50 -5.18
CA GLN A 163 -12.80 0.38 -5.83
C GLN A 163 -12.14 1.19 -6.96
N LEU A 164 -11.50 0.49 -7.90
CA LEU A 164 -10.83 1.07 -9.06
C LEU A 164 -11.83 1.78 -9.97
N ASP A 165 -13.09 1.32 -10.03
CA ASP A 165 -14.15 2.03 -10.75
C ASP A 165 -14.40 3.43 -10.19
N LYS A 166 -14.34 3.59 -8.86
CA LYS A 166 -14.49 4.92 -8.24
C LYS A 166 -13.28 5.80 -8.55
N TYR A 167 -12.09 5.22 -8.62
CA TYR A 167 -10.88 5.94 -9.05
C TYR A 167 -10.95 6.34 -10.53
N GLU A 168 -11.42 5.45 -11.41
CA GLU A 168 -11.69 5.77 -12.82
C GLU A 168 -12.72 6.90 -12.94
N GLN A 169 -13.82 6.81 -12.20
CA GLN A 169 -14.84 7.86 -12.17
C GLN A 169 -14.24 9.19 -11.71
N TRP A 170 -13.38 9.18 -10.70
CA TRP A 170 -12.66 10.36 -10.22
C TRP A 170 -11.75 10.97 -11.30
N LEU A 171 -10.99 10.15 -12.03
CA LEU A 171 -10.18 10.58 -13.19
C LEU A 171 -11.06 11.14 -14.32
N THR A 172 -12.17 10.48 -14.62
CA THR A 172 -13.13 10.89 -15.65
C THR A 172 -13.79 12.23 -15.32
N GLN A 173 -14.08 12.50 -14.04
CA GLN A 173 -14.57 13.81 -13.60
C GLN A 173 -13.54 14.92 -13.86
N HIS A 174 -12.25 14.66 -13.58
CA HIS A 174 -11.18 15.62 -13.90
C HIS A 174 -11.03 15.83 -15.40
N GLN A 175 -11.21 14.78 -16.19
CA GLN A 175 -11.17 14.83 -17.64
C GLN A 175 -12.29 15.71 -18.20
N GLN A 176 -13.52 15.56 -17.71
CA GLN A 176 -14.68 16.38 -18.10
C GLN A 176 -14.53 17.84 -17.63
N GLY A 177 -13.81 18.08 -16.53
CA GLY A 177 -13.56 19.40 -15.97
C GLY A 177 -12.53 20.25 -16.74
N THR A 178 -11.73 19.64 -17.63
CA THR A 178 -10.68 20.34 -18.38
C THR A 178 -11.00 20.44 -19.88
N LYS A 179 -10.63 21.57 -20.50
CA LYS A 179 -10.70 21.78 -21.96
C LYS A 179 -9.35 21.60 -22.66
N ASN A 180 -8.28 21.34 -21.91
CA ASN A 180 -6.93 21.22 -22.46
C ASN A 180 -6.70 19.81 -23.02
N ALA A 181 -6.52 19.70 -24.34
CA ALA A 181 -6.36 18.42 -25.03
C ALA A 181 -5.17 17.58 -24.54
N GLU A 182 -4.06 18.19 -24.14
CA GLU A 182 -2.90 17.48 -23.59
C GLU A 182 -3.20 16.91 -22.19
N LYS A 183 -3.96 17.65 -21.36
CA LYS A 183 -4.42 17.15 -20.06
C LYS A 183 -5.39 15.98 -20.22
N ILE A 184 -6.34 16.09 -21.16
CA ILE A 184 -7.30 15.02 -21.49
C ILE A 184 -6.53 13.76 -21.92
N LYS A 185 -5.57 13.88 -22.83
CA LYS A 185 -4.76 12.75 -23.30
C LYS A 185 -3.99 12.05 -22.18
N GLN A 186 -3.45 12.81 -21.23
CA GLN A 186 -2.75 12.24 -20.08
C GLN A 186 -3.72 11.59 -19.07
N LEU A 187 -4.92 12.13 -18.90
CA LEU A 187 -5.97 11.51 -18.08
C LEU A 187 -6.48 10.21 -18.73
N ASP A 188 -6.65 10.17 -20.05
CA ASP A 188 -6.96 8.94 -20.79
C ASP A 188 -5.90 7.86 -20.57
N ASP A 189 -4.62 8.23 -20.60
CA ASP A 189 -3.51 7.33 -20.31
C ASP A 189 -3.55 6.78 -18.87
N TYR A 190 -3.94 7.60 -17.89
CA TYR A 190 -4.17 7.13 -16.52
C TYR A 190 -5.38 6.18 -16.42
N ILE A 191 -6.49 6.51 -17.09
CA ILE A 191 -7.68 5.65 -17.11
C ILE A 191 -7.35 4.30 -17.75
N ASN A 192 -6.64 4.28 -18.87
CA ASN A 192 -6.26 3.04 -19.56
C ASN A 192 -5.34 2.16 -18.71
N GLN A 193 -4.36 2.74 -18.00
CA GLN A 193 -3.50 1.99 -17.06
C GLN A 193 -4.31 1.27 -15.97
N ILE A 194 -5.42 1.86 -15.52
CA ILE A 194 -6.28 1.25 -14.50
C ILE A 194 -7.21 0.20 -15.14
N LYS A 195 -7.74 0.44 -16.34
CA LYS A 195 -8.59 -0.52 -17.06
C LYS A 195 -7.88 -1.80 -17.50
N GLU A 196 -6.58 -1.70 -17.76
CA GLU A 196 -5.75 -2.86 -18.13
C GLU A 196 -5.46 -3.79 -16.95
N LYS A 197 -5.71 -3.33 -15.71
CA LYS A 197 -5.55 -4.16 -14.52
C LYS A 197 -6.77 -5.08 -14.36
N GLU A 198 -6.50 -6.34 -14.03
CA GLU A 198 -7.55 -7.30 -13.68
C GLU A 198 -8.27 -6.87 -12.40
N LEU A 199 -9.38 -7.54 -12.06
CA LEU A 199 -10.09 -7.28 -10.80
C LEU A 199 -9.16 -7.58 -9.63
N GLU A 200 -8.68 -6.51 -8.99
CA GLU A 200 -7.76 -6.61 -7.87
C GLU A 200 -8.50 -6.53 -6.53
N TYR A 201 -8.10 -7.37 -5.59
CA TYR A 201 -8.69 -7.48 -4.26
C TYR A 201 -7.67 -7.14 -3.18
N ASN A 202 -8.14 -6.55 -2.10
CA ASN A 202 -7.33 -6.30 -0.91
C ASN A 202 -7.88 -7.10 0.27
N SER A 203 -6.98 -7.80 0.97
CA SER A 203 -7.36 -8.56 2.15
C SER A 203 -7.61 -7.62 3.32
N LYS A 204 -8.78 -7.76 3.94
CA LYS A 204 -9.11 -7.06 5.18
C LYS A 204 -9.29 -8.04 6.31
N PHE A 205 -8.70 -7.71 7.46
CA PHE A 205 -8.72 -8.56 8.65
C PHE A 205 -9.58 -7.97 9.75
N TYR A 206 -10.40 -8.83 10.37
CA TYR A 206 -11.28 -8.45 11.46
C TYR A 206 -11.17 -9.43 12.62
N LEU A 207 -11.32 -8.89 13.83
CA LEU A 207 -11.52 -9.67 15.05
C LEU A 207 -12.89 -9.38 15.63
N VAL A 208 -13.69 -10.42 15.87
CA VAL A 208 -14.98 -10.29 16.54
C VAL A 208 -14.98 -11.04 17.87
N PHE A 209 -15.32 -10.35 18.95
CA PHE A 209 -15.41 -10.91 20.29
C PHE A 209 -16.86 -11.16 20.65
N SER A 210 -17.17 -12.36 21.12
CA SER A 210 -18.53 -12.76 21.51
C SER A 210 -18.57 -13.31 22.92
N SER A 211 -19.51 -12.80 23.73
CA SER A 211 -19.72 -13.29 25.09
C SER A 211 -21.14 -13.00 25.59
N LYS A 212 -21.65 -13.86 26.49
CA LYS A 212 -22.85 -13.56 27.29
C LYS A 212 -22.52 -12.72 28.53
N ASP A 213 -21.30 -12.83 29.04
CA ASP A 213 -20.80 -12.05 30.17
C ASP A 213 -20.13 -10.77 29.67
N ASN A 214 -20.68 -9.63 30.09
CA ASN A 214 -20.18 -8.32 29.73
C ASN A 214 -18.80 -8.05 30.36
N GLN A 215 -18.54 -8.55 31.57
CA GLN A 215 -17.28 -8.28 32.26
C GLN A 215 -16.11 -8.99 31.56
N SER A 216 -16.27 -10.26 31.21
CA SER A 216 -15.29 -11.02 30.43
C SER A 216 -15.03 -10.40 29.05
N LEU A 217 -16.09 -9.89 28.38
CA LEU A 217 -15.96 -9.21 27.09
C LEU A 217 -15.11 -7.93 27.21
N GLN A 218 -15.41 -7.08 28.19
CA GLN A 218 -14.67 -5.85 28.42
C GLN A 218 -13.21 -6.11 28.78
N ASN A 219 -12.94 -7.15 29.57
CA ASN A 219 -11.57 -7.58 29.89
C ASN A 219 -10.81 -8.03 28.63
N ALA A 220 -11.44 -8.82 27.76
CA ALA A 220 -10.83 -9.27 26.51
C ALA A 220 -10.51 -8.08 25.59
N ILE A 221 -11.44 -7.12 25.44
CA ILE A 221 -11.24 -5.89 24.67
C ILE A 221 -10.10 -5.06 25.26
N LYS A 222 -10.04 -4.91 26.58
CA LYS A 222 -8.94 -4.18 27.25
C LYS A 222 -7.58 -4.82 26.96
N ASN A 223 -7.49 -6.15 27.07
CA ASN A 223 -6.26 -6.89 26.78
C ASN A 223 -5.86 -6.81 25.31
N LEU A 224 -6.84 -6.79 24.39
CA LEU A 224 -6.61 -6.60 22.96
C LEU A 224 -5.99 -5.23 22.67
N LYS A 225 -6.54 -4.16 23.25
CA LYS A 225 -6.01 -2.80 23.09
C LYS A 225 -4.57 -2.69 23.61
N ILE A 226 -4.26 -3.34 24.73
CA ILE A 226 -2.88 -3.42 25.26
C ILE A 226 -1.98 -4.18 24.29
N PHE A 227 -2.44 -5.33 23.78
CA PHE A 227 -1.69 -6.12 22.80
C PHE A 227 -1.37 -5.30 21.56
N PHE A 228 -2.36 -4.67 20.92
CA PHE A 228 -2.13 -3.84 19.73
C PHE A 228 -1.17 -2.69 20.01
N SER A 229 -1.27 -2.03 21.18
CA SER A 229 -0.31 -0.97 21.54
C SER A 229 1.12 -1.48 21.68
N LYS A 230 1.33 -2.71 22.16
CA LYS A 230 2.67 -3.29 22.33
C LYS A 230 3.31 -3.73 21.03
N ILE A 231 2.52 -4.12 20.04
CA ILE A 231 3.02 -4.56 18.73
C ILE A 231 2.86 -3.50 17.63
N GLU A 232 2.43 -2.30 17.99
CA GLU A 232 2.27 -1.13 17.11
C GLU A 232 1.35 -1.40 15.92
N LEU A 233 0.30 -2.22 16.11
CA LEU A 233 -0.73 -2.41 15.10
C LEU A 233 -1.77 -1.30 15.14
N THR A 234 -2.11 -0.77 13.97
CA THR A 234 -3.24 0.15 13.81
C THR A 234 -4.54 -0.65 13.69
N TYR A 235 -5.56 -0.21 14.42
CA TYR A 235 -6.85 -0.88 14.46
C TYR A 235 -7.97 0.14 14.62
N LYS A 236 -9.17 -0.25 14.20
CA LYS A 236 -10.40 0.51 14.37
C LYS A 236 -11.47 -0.38 15.00
N GLN A 237 -12.03 0.06 16.12
CA GLN A 237 -13.24 -0.56 16.65
C GLN A 237 -14.40 -0.16 15.74
N LEU A 238 -15.11 -1.15 15.20
CA LEU A 238 -16.21 -0.90 14.28
C LEU A 238 -17.41 -0.36 15.04
N GLU A 239 -18.04 0.68 14.48
CA GLU A 239 -19.38 1.08 14.90
C GLU A 239 -20.42 0.04 14.45
N ASN A 240 -21.61 0.04 15.04
CA ASN A 240 -22.64 -0.96 14.70
C ASN A 240 -22.98 -0.97 13.21
N PHE A 241 -22.96 0.20 12.55
CA PHE A 241 -23.23 0.30 11.13
C PHE A 241 -22.16 -0.41 10.29
N GLU A 242 -20.89 -0.24 10.68
CA GLU A 242 -19.74 -0.87 10.00
C GLU A 242 -19.70 -2.37 10.27
N PHE A 243 -20.08 -2.81 11.47
CA PHE A 243 -20.17 -4.22 11.78
C PHE A 243 -21.29 -4.91 11.00
N ILE A 244 -22.42 -4.24 10.77
CA ILE A 244 -23.48 -4.79 9.90
C ILE A 244 -23.01 -4.88 8.45
N ASN A 245 -22.30 -3.87 7.94
CA ASN A 245 -21.69 -3.95 6.62
C ASN A 245 -20.61 -5.04 6.55
N LEU A 246 -19.84 -5.30 7.61
CA LEU A 246 -18.95 -6.47 7.66
C LEU A 246 -19.76 -7.78 7.53
N LEU A 247 -20.86 -7.94 8.27
CA LEU A 247 -21.70 -9.13 8.13
C LEU A 247 -22.31 -9.25 6.74
N LYS A 248 -22.68 -8.13 6.12
CA LYS A 248 -23.05 -8.06 4.71
C LYS A 248 -21.91 -8.62 3.85
N ASP A 249 -20.72 -8.03 3.89
CA ASP A 249 -19.60 -8.41 3.02
C ASP A 249 -19.13 -9.86 3.21
N MET A 250 -19.27 -10.43 4.41
CA MET A 250 -18.88 -11.83 4.69
C MET A 250 -19.76 -12.88 4.01
N TYR A 251 -21.01 -12.54 3.68
CA TYR A 251 -22.05 -13.52 3.34
C TYR A 251 -22.92 -13.08 2.16
N PHE A 252 -22.86 -11.81 1.81
CA PHE A 252 -23.72 -11.13 0.89
C PHE A 252 -22.85 -10.38 -0.11
N ASP A 253 -23.21 -10.52 -1.39
CA ASP A 253 -22.42 -10.12 -2.55
C ASP A 253 -21.68 -8.77 -2.41
N PHE A 254 -20.42 -8.75 -2.84
CA PHE A 254 -19.48 -7.61 -2.71
C PHE A 254 -19.86 -6.42 -3.59
N ASP A 255 -20.72 -6.61 -4.59
CA ASP A 255 -21.07 -5.60 -5.60
C ASP A 255 -22.23 -4.66 -5.20
N LYS A 256 -22.76 -4.78 -3.98
CA LYS A 256 -23.74 -3.83 -3.47
C LYS A 256 -23.09 -2.69 -2.69
N ASP A 257 -23.64 -1.49 -2.82
CA ASP A 257 -23.30 -0.37 -1.94
C ASP A 257 -23.51 -0.73 -0.46
N ASP A 258 -22.67 -0.18 0.41
CA ASP A 258 -22.79 -0.32 1.86
C ASP A 258 -24.16 0.21 2.34
N PHE A 259 -24.77 -0.47 3.32
CA PHE A 259 -25.96 0.05 3.96
C PHE A 259 -25.64 1.39 4.61
N THR A 260 -26.51 2.37 4.39
CA THR A 260 -26.37 3.69 4.99
C THR A 260 -26.74 3.64 6.47
N GLN A 261 -26.32 4.66 7.23
CA GLN A 261 -26.75 4.80 8.63
C GLN A 261 -28.28 4.94 8.75
N GLN A 262 -28.96 5.41 7.71
CA GLN A 262 -30.41 5.56 7.72
C GLN A 262 -31.11 4.21 7.57
N ASP A 263 -30.66 3.37 6.63
CA ASP A 263 -31.20 2.00 6.41
C ASP A 263 -31.18 1.18 7.71
N ILE A 264 -30.08 1.30 8.47
CA ILE A 264 -29.88 0.58 9.73
C ILE A 264 -30.74 1.15 10.86
N LYS A 265 -30.96 2.48 10.90
CA LYS A 265 -31.87 3.10 11.89
C LYS A 265 -33.30 2.63 11.70
N GLU A 266 -33.74 2.46 10.46
CA GLU A 266 -35.09 1.98 10.13
C GLU A 266 -35.30 0.50 10.50
N HIS A 267 -34.21 -0.29 10.58
CA HIS A 267 -34.24 -1.74 10.84
C HIS A 267 -33.61 -2.14 12.19
N ILE A 268 -33.43 -1.22 13.13
CA ILE A 268 -32.65 -1.45 14.37
C ILE A 268 -33.08 -2.68 15.18
N ASP A 269 -34.38 -3.00 15.17
CA ASP A 269 -35.00 -4.13 15.87
C ASP A 269 -35.19 -5.39 14.99
N ASN A 270 -34.89 -5.32 13.69
CA ASN A 270 -35.09 -6.38 12.68
C ASN A 270 -33.93 -6.42 11.66
N ILE A 271 -32.68 -6.40 12.15
CA ILE A 271 -31.49 -6.42 11.27
C ILE A 271 -31.34 -7.75 10.52
N ASP A 272 -31.89 -8.85 11.04
CA ASP A 272 -31.96 -10.12 10.32
C ASP A 272 -32.76 -9.99 9.04
N TYR A 273 -33.86 -9.25 9.05
CA TYR A 273 -34.62 -8.95 7.83
C TYR A 273 -33.78 -8.14 6.83
N LEU A 274 -33.05 -7.12 7.29
CA LEU A 274 -32.17 -6.33 6.42
C LEU A 274 -31.09 -7.18 5.73
N LEU A 275 -30.50 -8.11 6.47
CA LEU A 275 -29.48 -9.06 5.99
C LEU A 275 -30.08 -10.32 5.33
N SER A 276 -31.33 -10.32 4.87
CA SER A 276 -31.94 -11.50 4.24
C SER A 276 -32.17 -11.32 2.74
N TYR A 277 -32.13 -12.44 2.01
CA TYR A 277 -32.47 -12.53 0.59
C TYR A 277 -33.95 -12.81 0.37
N ASP A 278 -34.44 -12.59 -0.85
CA ASP A 278 -35.83 -12.91 -1.20
C ASP A 278 -36.07 -14.43 -1.20
N ASN A 279 -35.11 -15.22 -1.71
CA ASN A 279 -35.22 -16.68 -1.81
C ASN A 279 -33.88 -17.38 -1.53
N LEU A 280 -33.94 -18.59 -0.97
CA LEU A 280 -32.78 -19.45 -0.73
C LEU A 280 -33.08 -20.90 -1.11
N LYS A 281 -32.23 -21.49 -1.96
CA LYS A 281 -32.26 -22.92 -2.31
C LYS A 281 -30.99 -23.62 -1.83
N ILE A 282 -31.14 -24.66 -1.01
CA ILE A 282 -30.02 -25.44 -0.47
C ILE A 282 -29.78 -26.67 -1.37
N LYS A 283 -28.56 -26.80 -1.88
CA LYS A 283 -28.08 -27.97 -2.64
C LYS A 283 -27.09 -28.78 -1.79
N ASN A 284 -26.55 -29.87 -2.36
CA ASN A 284 -25.68 -30.79 -1.62
C ASN A 284 -24.39 -30.11 -1.17
N ASN A 285 -23.75 -29.35 -2.06
CA ASN A 285 -22.41 -28.80 -1.86
C ASN A 285 -22.38 -27.28 -1.99
N TYR A 286 -23.51 -26.64 -2.26
CA TYR A 286 -23.62 -25.18 -2.39
C TYR A 286 -25.05 -24.74 -2.06
N MET A 287 -25.26 -23.45 -1.98
CA MET A 287 -26.55 -22.78 -1.81
C MET A 287 -26.72 -21.74 -2.92
N ILE A 288 -27.96 -21.45 -3.28
CA ILE A 288 -28.31 -20.42 -4.24
C ILE A 288 -29.14 -19.40 -3.49
N PHE A 289 -28.62 -18.19 -3.36
CA PHE A 289 -29.34 -17.04 -2.85
C PHE A 289 -29.84 -16.24 -4.04
N ALA A 290 -31.14 -15.94 -4.09
CA ALA A 290 -31.72 -15.17 -5.17
C ALA A 290 -32.40 -13.92 -4.61
N ASN A 291 -32.11 -12.78 -5.23
CA ASN A 291 -32.89 -11.55 -5.11
C ASN A 291 -33.65 -11.33 -6.43
N ASN A 292 -34.58 -10.38 -6.43
CA ASN A 292 -35.37 -10.03 -7.63
C ASN A 292 -34.56 -9.74 -8.91
N GLU A 293 -33.26 -9.43 -8.82
CA GLU A 293 -32.41 -9.04 -9.97
C GLU A 293 -31.33 -10.07 -10.34
N TYR A 294 -30.88 -10.92 -9.42
CA TYR A 294 -29.74 -11.84 -9.65
C TYR A 294 -29.70 -13.04 -8.68
N GLU A 295 -29.00 -14.11 -9.08
CA GLU A 295 -28.72 -15.30 -8.25
C GLU A 295 -27.22 -15.38 -7.92
N THR A 296 -26.87 -15.60 -6.65
CA THR A 296 -25.50 -15.80 -6.18
C THR A 296 -25.32 -17.22 -5.67
N TYR A 297 -24.25 -17.88 -6.09
CA TYR A 297 -23.89 -19.24 -5.69
C TYR A 297 -22.86 -19.20 -4.55
N ILE A 298 -23.18 -19.83 -3.42
CA ILE A 298 -22.33 -19.83 -2.23
C ILE A 298 -21.98 -21.27 -1.82
N SER A 299 -20.71 -21.51 -1.49
CA SER A 299 -20.24 -22.77 -0.94
C SER A 299 -19.47 -22.54 0.35
N CYS A 300 -19.78 -23.33 1.37
CA CYS A 300 -19.09 -23.32 2.65
C CYS A 300 -18.30 -24.61 2.83
N LYS A 301 -16.98 -24.49 2.99
CA LYS A 301 -16.06 -25.60 3.28
C LYS A 301 -15.36 -25.36 4.61
N THR A 302 -14.89 -26.41 5.27
CA THR A 302 -14.13 -26.25 6.52
C THR A 302 -12.85 -27.05 6.52
N LEU A 303 -11.83 -26.59 7.23
CA LEU A 303 -10.65 -27.40 7.49
C LEU A 303 -11.05 -28.65 8.28
N LYS A 304 -10.64 -29.80 7.74
CA LYS A 304 -10.76 -31.10 8.39
C LYS A 304 -9.49 -31.45 9.15
N GLU A 305 -8.35 -31.18 8.54
CA GLU A 305 -7.01 -31.44 9.10
C GLU A 305 -6.15 -30.22 8.81
N TYR A 306 -5.50 -29.70 9.85
CA TYR A 306 -4.51 -28.62 9.75
C TYR A 306 -3.13 -29.24 9.51
N ALA A 307 -2.24 -28.50 8.85
CA ALA A 307 -0.85 -28.91 8.69
C ALA A 307 -0.22 -29.22 10.05
N SER A 308 0.56 -30.29 10.14
CA SER A 308 1.11 -30.73 11.44
C SER A 308 2.27 -29.86 11.93
N SER A 309 3.00 -29.24 10.99
CA SER A 309 4.12 -28.34 11.26
C SER A 309 4.05 -27.15 10.31
N PRO A 310 3.05 -26.27 10.46
CA PRO A 310 2.86 -25.15 9.54
C PRO A 310 3.99 -24.13 9.69
N ASP A 311 4.18 -23.31 8.65
CA ASP A 311 5.10 -22.20 8.70
C ASP A 311 4.57 -21.08 9.62
N ILE A 312 5.45 -20.09 9.88
CA ILE A 312 5.09 -18.92 10.66
C ILE A 312 4.10 -18.09 9.85
N SER A 313 3.04 -17.61 10.51
CA SER A 313 1.94 -16.87 9.90
C SER A 313 1.11 -17.69 8.94
N TRP A 314 0.95 -18.98 9.22
CA TRP A 314 0.20 -19.91 8.36
C TRP A 314 -1.26 -19.51 8.08
N PHE A 315 -1.84 -18.57 8.82
CA PHE A 315 -3.15 -18.03 8.44
C PHE A 315 -3.07 -17.26 7.13
N PHE A 316 -1.95 -16.58 6.86
CA PHE A 316 -1.67 -15.92 5.58
C PHE A 316 -1.74 -16.91 4.43
N ASP A 317 -1.06 -18.06 4.54
CA ASP A 317 -1.02 -19.11 3.51
C ASP A 317 -2.40 -19.68 3.16
N ILE A 318 -3.33 -19.66 4.11
CA ILE A 318 -4.71 -20.10 3.90
C ILE A 318 -5.66 -18.93 3.58
N SER A 319 -5.17 -17.70 3.55
CA SER A 319 -5.97 -16.50 3.30
C SER A 319 -5.53 -15.74 2.05
N THR A 320 -4.72 -16.33 1.17
CA THR A 320 -4.25 -15.73 -0.09
C THR A 320 -5.33 -15.64 -1.18
N GLU A 321 -6.32 -16.53 -1.15
CA GLU A 321 -7.29 -16.69 -2.25
C GLU A 321 -8.65 -16.02 -2.03
N ARG A 322 -9.34 -15.74 -3.15
CA ARG A 322 -10.62 -15.00 -3.21
C ARG A 322 -11.69 -15.68 -2.35
N GLY A 323 -12.11 -15.00 -1.28
CA GLY A 323 -13.26 -15.41 -0.47
C GLY A 323 -13.24 -14.91 0.96
N THR A 324 -14.18 -15.42 1.75
CA THR A 324 -14.23 -15.13 3.19
C THR A 324 -13.69 -16.33 3.98
N VAL A 325 -12.68 -16.08 4.82
CA VAL A 325 -12.12 -17.06 5.76
C VAL A 325 -12.53 -16.68 7.16
N VAL A 326 -13.19 -17.60 7.88
CA VAL A 326 -13.63 -17.39 9.27
C VAL A 326 -13.06 -18.47 10.17
N SER A 327 -12.12 -18.09 11.02
CA SER A 327 -11.54 -18.90 12.08
C SER A 327 -12.20 -18.61 13.41
N ARG A 328 -13.10 -19.50 13.83
CA ARG A 328 -13.74 -19.45 15.15
C ARG A 328 -12.83 -20.09 16.19
N ILE A 329 -12.49 -19.35 17.23
CA ILE A 329 -11.57 -19.73 18.30
C ILE A 329 -12.32 -19.69 19.63
N SER A 330 -12.51 -20.86 20.24
CA SER A 330 -13.19 -20.99 21.53
C SER A 330 -12.21 -21.50 22.60
N PRO A 331 -11.98 -20.77 23.71
CA PRO A 331 -11.13 -21.25 24.79
C PRO A 331 -11.74 -22.49 25.47
N LEU A 332 -10.93 -23.50 25.75
CA LEU A 332 -11.37 -24.71 26.45
C LEU A 332 -11.29 -24.54 27.97
N LYS A 333 -12.30 -25.05 28.68
CA LYS A 333 -12.30 -25.06 30.15
C LYS A 333 -11.37 -26.16 30.67
N GLN A 334 -10.67 -25.90 31.78
CA GLN A 334 -9.69 -26.82 32.37
C GLN A 334 -10.22 -28.26 32.59
N GLN A 335 -11.50 -28.39 32.98
CA GLN A 335 -12.14 -29.70 33.17
C GLN A 335 -12.24 -30.51 31.86
N GLN A 336 -12.47 -29.84 30.73
CA GLN A 336 -12.54 -30.49 29.40
C GLN A 336 -11.15 -30.91 28.95
N ILE A 337 -10.15 -30.03 29.15
CA ILE A 337 -8.74 -30.28 28.83
C ILE A 337 -8.24 -31.55 29.54
N ASN A 338 -8.42 -31.64 30.86
CA ASN A 338 -7.97 -32.80 31.63
C ASN A 338 -8.59 -34.12 31.14
N ARG A 339 -9.88 -34.10 30.77
CA ARG A 339 -10.57 -35.28 30.20
C ARG A 339 -10.02 -35.63 28.83
N MET A 340 -9.81 -34.64 27.95
CA MET A 340 -9.32 -34.84 26.60
C MET A 340 -7.89 -35.40 26.59
N VAL A 341 -6.98 -34.79 27.35
CA VAL A 341 -5.58 -35.22 27.46
C VAL A 341 -5.48 -36.64 28.01
N ASN A 342 -6.21 -36.94 29.09
CA ASN A 342 -6.23 -38.30 29.66
C ASN A 342 -6.75 -39.32 28.66
N ASN A 343 -7.86 -39.02 27.98
CA ASN A 343 -8.43 -39.92 26.97
C ASN A 343 -7.48 -40.13 25.79
N ALA A 344 -6.82 -39.09 25.30
CA ALA A 344 -5.86 -39.18 24.21
C ALA A 344 -4.64 -40.04 24.58
N ASN A 345 -4.06 -39.82 25.76
CA ASN A 345 -2.93 -40.60 26.26
C ASN A 345 -3.30 -42.08 26.46
N ILE A 346 -4.49 -42.37 27.02
CA ILE A 346 -4.99 -43.76 27.16
C ILE A 346 -5.13 -44.41 25.77
N LYS A 347 -5.77 -43.74 24.82
CA LYS A 347 -6.00 -44.28 23.47
C LYS A 347 -4.69 -44.51 22.72
N ALA A 348 -3.75 -43.57 22.77
CA ALA A 348 -2.44 -43.70 22.14
C ALA A 348 -1.66 -44.90 22.70
N ARG A 349 -1.62 -45.05 24.03
CA ARG A 349 -0.98 -46.21 24.69
C ARG A 349 -1.62 -47.54 24.31
N VAL A 350 -2.95 -47.57 24.14
CA VAL A 350 -3.65 -48.79 23.76
C VAL A 350 -3.43 -49.13 22.28
N ASN A 351 -3.45 -48.14 21.38
CA ASN A 351 -3.09 -48.33 19.98
C ASN A 351 -1.64 -48.80 19.82
N GLN A 352 -0.70 -48.23 20.58
CA GLN A 352 0.69 -48.70 20.61
C GLN A 352 0.76 -50.19 20.98
N LYS A 353 -0.01 -50.65 21.98
CA LYS A 353 -0.04 -52.07 22.38
C LYS A 353 -0.67 -52.97 21.32
N LEU A 354 -1.72 -52.53 20.64
CA LEU A 354 -2.42 -53.29 19.61
C LEU A 354 -1.63 -53.37 18.29
N ASN A 355 -0.86 -52.33 17.94
CA ASN A 355 -0.12 -52.22 16.68
C ASN A 355 1.30 -52.82 16.72
N LYS A 356 1.76 -53.31 17.88
CA LYS A 356 3.08 -53.97 18.04
C LYS A 356 3.34 -55.15 17.10
N GLN A 357 2.31 -55.67 16.42
CA GLN A 357 2.39 -56.83 15.54
C GLN A 357 2.36 -56.50 14.03
N VAL A 358 2.25 -55.22 13.62
CA VAL A 358 1.90 -54.88 12.22
C VAL A 358 3.06 -54.21 11.44
N LYS A 359 3.69 -53.12 11.93
CA LYS A 359 4.85 -52.45 11.28
C LYS A 359 5.67 -51.62 12.28
N LEU A 360 7.01 -51.60 12.14
CA LEU A 360 7.93 -50.82 13.00
C LEU A 360 7.71 -49.29 12.88
N THR A 361 7.40 -48.81 11.67
CA THR A 361 7.12 -47.39 11.38
C THR A 361 5.93 -46.87 12.18
N ASP A 362 4.87 -47.69 12.30
CA ASP A 362 3.65 -47.30 13.00
C ASP A 362 3.92 -47.18 14.50
N VAL A 363 4.78 -48.03 15.06
CA VAL A 363 5.21 -47.96 16.47
C VAL A 363 5.96 -46.66 16.76
N ILE A 364 6.91 -46.28 15.89
CA ILE A 364 7.70 -45.04 16.05
C ILE A 364 6.78 -43.80 15.99
N THR A 365 5.81 -43.78 15.06
CA THR A 365 4.87 -42.66 14.96
C THR A 365 3.95 -42.51 16.18
N GLU A 366 3.51 -43.63 16.76
CA GLU A 366 2.69 -43.60 17.97
C GLU A 366 3.51 -43.19 19.21
N GLU A 367 4.80 -43.55 19.28
CA GLU A 367 5.70 -43.07 20.34
C GLU A 367 5.89 -41.55 20.28
N ALA A 368 6.20 -41.00 19.11
CA ALA A 368 6.31 -39.55 18.93
C ALA A 368 5.00 -38.80 19.28
N ASN A 369 3.84 -39.38 18.96
CA ASN A 369 2.54 -38.83 19.36
C ASN A 369 2.35 -38.84 20.89
N ILE A 370 2.71 -39.94 21.55
CA ILE A 370 2.61 -40.05 23.02
C ILE A 370 3.47 -39.01 23.70
N ASP A 371 4.71 -38.82 23.24
CA ASP A 371 5.64 -37.84 23.82
C ASP A 371 5.12 -36.41 23.63
N SER A 372 4.61 -36.09 22.44
CA SER A 372 4.01 -34.79 22.13
C SER A 372 2.79 -34.49 23.03
N ILE A 373 1.92 -35.49 23.24
CA ILE A 373 0.75 -35.37 24.14
C ILE A 373 1.21 -35.12 25.59
N GLN A 374 2.29 -35.77 26.04
CA GLN A 374 2.82 -35.62 27.40
C GLN A 374 3.49 -34.26 27.62
N GLU A 375 4.27 -33.76 26.65
CA GLU A 375 4.87 -32.43 26.68
C GLU A 375 3.78 -31.35 26.78
N LEU A 376 2.76 -31.43 25.92
CA LEU A 376 1.63 -30.52 25.94
C LEU A 376 0.84 -30.60 27.27
N ALA A 377 0.64 -31.81 27.80
CA ALA A 377 0.01 -31.99 29.11
C ALA A 377 0.81 -31.34 30.25
N ALA A 378 2.14 -31.40 30.20
CA ALA A 378 3.02 -30.76 31.18
C ALA A 378 2.94 -29.23 31.05
N ASN A 379 3.03 -28.69 29.83
CA ASN A 379 2.92 -27.24 29.58
C ASN A 379 1.57 -26.67 30.03
N LEU A 380 0.48 -27.41 29.81
CA LEU A 380 -0.86 -27.01 30.29
C LEU A 380 -0.97 -27.00 31.81
N LYS A 381 -0.30 -27.94 32.51
CA LYS A 381 -0.28 -27.96 33.98
C LYS A 381 0.54 -26.81 34.56
N LEU A 382 1.63 -26.44 33.90
CA LEU A 382 2.49 -25.31 34.29
C LEU A 382 1.87 -23.95 33.96
N GLY A 383 0.75 -23.91 33.22
CA GLY A 383 0.13 -22.67 32.74
C GLY A 383 0.92 -22.00 31.61
N ASN A 384 1.89 -22.71 31.03
CA ASN A 384 2.71 -22.22 29.93
C ASN A 384 1.94 -22.19 28.61
N GLU A 385 0.86 -22.95 28.47
CA GLU A 385 -0.01 -22.98 27.28
C GLU A 385 -1.49 -22.95 27.67
N LYS A 386 -2.34 -22.53 26.73
CA LYS A 386 -3.81 -22.66 26.81
C LYS A 386 -4.30 -23.41 25.56
N LEU A 387 -5.31 -24.26 25.71
CA LEU A 387 -5.92 -24.95 24.57
C LEU A 387 -7.19 -24.22 24.10
N PHE A 388 -7.35 -24.19 22.79
CA PHE A 388 -8.52 -23.68 22.09
C PHE A 388 -9.12 -24.75 21.20
N LEU A 389 -10.41 -24.62 20.90
CA LEU A 389 -11.04 -25.26 19.75
C LEU A 389 -11.04 -24.26 18.60
N ILE A 390 -10.43 -24.63 17.49
CA ILE A 390 -10.47 -23.85 16.25
C ILE A 390 -11.36 -24.55 15.21
N SER A 391 -12.13 -23.75 14.48
CA SER A 391 -12.90 -24.16 13.31
C SER A 391 -12.76 -23.10 12.23
N THR A 392 -12.07 -23.44 11.15
CA THR A 392 -11.81 -22.53 10.02
C THR A 392 -12.76 -22.89 8.89
N THR A 393 -13.58 -21.92 8.49
CA THR A 393 -14.57 -22.04 7.42
C THR A 393 -14.17 -21.13 6.26
N PHE A 394 -14.21 -21.66 5.06
CA PHE A 394 -14.04 -20.94 3.80
C PHE A 394 -15.40 -20.77 3.16
N ILE A 395 -15.70 -19.55 2.74
CA ILE A 395 -16.92 -19.19 2.05
C ILE A 395 -16.51 -18.67 0.68
N SER A 396 -16.86 -19.45 -0.34
CA SER A 396 -16.60 -19.15 -1.74
C SER A 396 -17.88 -18.67 -2.41
N PHE A 397 -17.72 -17.70 -3.31
CA PHE A 397 -18.81 -17.07 -4.04
C PHE A 397 -18.62 -17.28 -5.55
N GLY A 398 -19.70 -17.22 -6.32
CA GLY A 398 -19.68 -17.18 -7.77
C GLY A 398 -21.02 -16.73 -8.35
N ASP A 399 -20.97 -15.96 -9.43
CA ASP A 399 -22.15 -15.48 -10.16
C ASP A 399 -22.78 -16.60 -10.99
N SER A 400 -21.95 -17.58 -11.35
CA SER A 400 -22.39 -18.85 -11.93
C SER A 400 -21.82 -20.04 -11.17
N LEU A 401 -22.40 -21.21 -11.43
CA LEU A 401 -21.89 -22.48 -10.89
C LEU A 401 -20.48 -22.80 -11.41
N SER A 402 -20.09 -22.31 -12.60
CA SER A 402 -18.73 -22.47 -13.13
C SER A 402 -17.75 -21.66 -12.28
N ASP A 403 -18.04 -20.38 -12.03
CA ASP A 403 -17.15 -19.47 -11.30
C ASP A 403 -16.95 -19.95 -9.86
N LEU A 404 -18.03 -20.40 -9.21
CA LEU A 404 -17.94 -20.98 -7.88
C LEU A 404 -17.00 -22.20 -7.85
N LYS A 405 -17.07 -23.08 -8.87
CA LYS A 405 -16.23 -24.28 -8.94
C LYS A 405 -14.77 -23.97 -9.20
N GLU A 406 -14.49 -22.92 -9.98
CA GLU A 406 -13.14 -22.44 -10.22
C GLU A 406 -12.51 -21.92 -8.92
N ASN A 407 -13.19 -21.01 -8.22
CA ASN A 407 -12.77 -20.50 -6.92
C ASN A 407 -12.56 -21.64 -5.91
N GLU A 408 -13.47 -22.62 -5.87
CA GLU A 408 -13.36 -23.80 -5.03
C GLU A 408 -12.13 -24.67 -5.33
N ASN A 409 -11.72 -24.75 -6.60
CA ASN A 409 -10.56 -25.54 -7.02
C ASN A 409 -9.26 -24.83 -6.67
N ASN A 410 -9.19 -23.50 -6.86
CA ASN A 410 -8.02 -22.69 -6.53
C ASN A 410 -7.71 -22.79 -5.03
N ILE A 411 -8.70 -22.54 -4.18
CA ILE A 411 -8.56 -22.70 -2.72
C ILE A 411 -8.12 -24.12 -2.34
N LYS A 412 -8.66 -25.14 -3.02
CA LYS A 412 -8.29 -26.54 -2.74
C LYS A 412 -6.83 -26.83 -3.10
N LEU A 413 -6.36 -26.33 -4.25
CA LEU A 413 -4.97 -26.52 -4.70
C LEU A 413 -4.01 -25.86 -3.72
N GLU A 414 -4.26 -24.59 -3.36
CA GLU A 414 -3.44 -23.81 -2.43
C GLU A 414 -3.32 -24.49 -1.06
N LEU A 415 -4.46 -24.86 -0.48
CA LEU A 415 -4.47 -25.54 0.81
C LEU A 415 -3.77 -26.90 0.76
N SER A 416 -3.89 -27.63 -0.35
CA SER A 416 -3.20 -28.91 -0.50
C SER A 416 -1.68 -28.77 -0.67
N ASN A 417 -1.20 -27.66 -1.24
CA ASN A 417 0.23 -27.37 -1.34
C ASN A 417 0.84 -27.11 0.05
N ASN A 418 0.03 -26.59 0.98
CA ASN A 418 0.44 -26.26 2.35
C ASN A 418 0.00 -27.32 3.37
N ASP A 419 -0.25 -28.58 2.95
CA ASP A 419 -0.64 -29.72 3.80
C ASP A 419 -1.95 -29.55 4.62
N PHE A 420 -2.84 -28.65 4.19
CA PHE A 420 -4.19 -28.50 4.75
C PHE A 420 -5.21 -29.37 4.00
N VAL A 421 -6.16 -29.95 4.73
CA VAL A 421 -7.22 -30.80 4.15
C VAL A 421 -8.59 -30.16 4.33
N LEU A 422 -9.25 -29.83 3.23
CA LEU A 422 -10.63 -29.33 3.23
C LEU A 422 -11.68 -30.44 3.30
N SER A 423 -12.82 -30.10 3.92
CA SER A 423 -14.07 -30.84 3.82
C SER A 423 -15.14 -30.02 3.10
N ASN A 424 -15.82 -30.65 2.14
CA ASN A 424 -16.90 -30.03 1.36
C ASN A 424 -18.20 -29.82 2.13
N GLN A 425 -18.31 -30.28 3.39
CA GLN A 425 -19.54 -30.17 4.20
C GLN A 425 -20.82 -30.57 3.43
N SER A 426 -20.75 -31.66 2.66
CA SER A 426 -21.88 -32.12 1.86
C SER A 426 -23.11 -32.37 2.72
N PHE A 427 -24.26 -31.83 2.29
CA PHE A 427 -25.55 -31.81 2.99
C PHE A 427 -25.62 -30.94 4.26
N LYS A 428 -24.57 -30.20 4.59
CA LYS A 428 -24.45 -29.35 5.80
C LYS A 428 -24.10 -27.90 5.49
N GLN A 429 -24.32 -27.49 4.24
CA GLN A 429 -23.96 -26.16 3.74
C GLN A 429 -24.61 -25.04 4.55
N PHE A 430 -25.93 -25.08 4.73
CA PHE A 430 -26.66 -24.06 5.50
C PHE A 430 -26.25 -24.04 6.98
N GLU A 431 -26.03 -25.20 7.58
CA GLU A 431 -25.60 -25.28 8.98
C GLU A 431 -24.18 -24.72 9.14
N THR A 432 -23.30 -24.95 8.17
CA THR A 432 -21.92 -24.44 8.17
C THR A 432 -21.93 -22.92 7.96
N PHE A 433 -22.76 -22.42 7.05
CA PHE A 433 -23.01 -21.00 6.84
C PHE A 433 -23.45 -20.31 8.14
N ILE A 434 -24.52 -20.77 8.78
CA ILE A 434 -25.01 -20.18 10.05
C ILE A 434 -23.97 -20.25 11.18
N ASN A 435 -23.19 -21.34 11.26
CA ASN A 435 -22.16 -21.47 12.30
C ASN A 435 -20.92 -20.59 12.08
N SER A 436 -20.69 -20.15 10.84
CA SER A 436 -19.60 -19.23 10.53
C SER A 436 -19.89 -17.81 10.99
N PHE A 437 -21.17 -17.43 11.21
CA PHE A 437 -21.52 -16.08 11.68
C PHE A 437 -20.81 -15.76 12.99
N PRO A 438 -20.16 -14.58 13.09
CA PRO A 438 -19.34 -14.21 14.24
C PRO A 438 -20.18 -13.69 15.43
N LEU A 439 -21.27 -14.39 15.75
CA LEU A 439 -22.30 -13.95 16.71
C LEU A 439 -22.51 -14.93 17.87
N GLY A 440 -21.58 -15.86 18.10
CA GLY A 440 -21.59 -16.75 19.26
C GLY A 440 -22.64 -17.88 19.23
N LEU A 441 -23.27 -18.14 18.08
CA LEU A 441 -24.18 -19.28 17.94
C LEU A 441 -23.41 -20.61 18.00
N ALA A 442 -23.82 -21.51 18.88
CA ALA A 442 -23.63 -22.94 18.70
C ALA A 442 -24.99 -23.61 18.85
N SER A 443 -25.86 -23.47 17.83
CA SER A 443 -27.19 -24.09 17.88
C SER A 443 -27.08 -25.62 17.87
N ASN A 444 -26.05 -26.21 17.24
CA ASN A 444 -25.85 -27.66 17.22
C ASN A 444 -24.42 -28.07 17.56
N LYS A 445 -24.26 -28.75 18.70
CA LYS A 445 -22.97 -29.17 19.28
C LYS A 445 -22.13 -30.13 18.42
N ASN A 446 -22.67 -30.70 17.33
CA ASN A 446 -22.07 -31.87 16.65
C ASN A 446 -21.83 -31.70 15.13
N ILE A 447 -22.03 -30.51 14.56
CA ILE A 447 -22.18 -30.41 13.09
C ILE A 447 -20.92 -29.97 12.37
N VAL A 448 -20.15 -29.04 12.95
CA VAL A 448 -18.97 -28.45 12.31
C VAL A 448 -17.68 -29.11 12.80
N LEU A 449 -16.73 -29.34 11.90
CA LEU A 449 -15.42 -29.87 12.22
C LEU A 449 -14.64 -28.88 13.10
N LYS A 450 -14.11 -29.37 14.21
CA LYS A 450 -13.30 -28.61 15.17
C LYS A 450 -12.01 -29.37 15.46
N GLN A 451 -10.94 -28.63 15.68
CA GLN A 451 -9.65 -29.18 16.08
C GLN A 451 -9.16 -28.46 17.33
N GLU A 452 -8.56 -29.21 18.26
CA GLU A 452 -7.84 -28.62 19.38
C GLU A 452 -6.51 -28.03 18.90
N ILE A 453 -6.17 -26.82 19.37
CA ILE A 453 -4.92 -26.13 19.06
C ILE A 453 -4.36 -25.45 20.31
N SER A 454 -3.03 -25.44 20.47
CA SER A 454 -2.36 -24.74 21.57
C SER A 454 -2.28 -23.24 21.30
N SER A 455 -2.12 -22.45 22.37
CA SER A 455 -1.90 -21.01 22.28
C SER A 455 -0.70 -20.67 21.40
N TRP A 456 0.38 -21.44 21.49
CA TRP A 456 1.59 -21.25 20.69
C TRP A 456 1.34 -21.50 19.20
N ALA A 457 0.73 -22.63 18.85
CA ALA A 457 0.45 -22.95 17.45
C ALA A 457 -0.57 -21.98 16.83
N LEU A 458 -1.56 -21.54 17.62
CA LEU A 458 -2.50 -20.50 17.22
C LEU A 458 -1.83 -19.11 17.11
N ALA A 459 -0.88 -18.78 17.98
CA ALA A 459 -0.15 -17.52 17.88
C ALA A 459 0.71 -17.45 16.61
N ASN A 460 1.30 -18.59 16.22
CA ASN A 460 2.01 -18.72 14.95
C ASN A 460 1.08 -18.61 13.74
N SER A 461 -0.24 -18.58 13.92
CA SER A 461 -1.14 -18.25 12.80
C SER A 461 -1.03 -16.79 12.40
N PHE A 462 -0.50 -15.92 13.25
CA PHE A 462 -0.50 -14.45 13.14
C PHE A 462 -1.25 -13.90 11.90
N PRO A 463 -2.53 -13.53 12.05
CA PRO A 463 -3.42 -13.36 10.89
C PRO A 463 -3.32 -11.99 10.21
N PHE A 464 -2.54 -11.04 10.74
CA PHE A 464 -2.53 -9.65 10.29
C PHE A 464 -1.38 -9.40 9.30
N VAL A 465 -1.36 -10.12 8.19
CA VAL A 465 -0.28 -10.07 7.19
C VAL A 465 -0.85 -9.63 5.84
N ASP A 466 -1.02 -8.32 5.67
CA ASP A 466 -1.20 -7.66 4.36
C ASP A 466 -1.11 -6.14 4.58
N ASN A 467 -0.35 -5.43 3.75
CA ASN A 467 -0.26 -3.97 3.86
C ASN A 467 -0.30 -3.32 2.46
N ASN A 468 -1.52 -3.07 1.99
CA ASN A 468 -1.77 -2.34 0.75
C ASN A 468 -2.34 -0.95 1.04
N TRP A 469 -1.88 0.04 0.28
CA TRP A 469 -2.41 1.41 0.33
C TRP A 469 -2.89 1.84 -1.05
N THR A 470 -4.21 1.90 -1.19
CA THR A 470 -4.87 2.29 -2.44
C THR A 470 -5.99 3.27 -2.13
N ASP A 471 -5.78 4.55 -2.45
CA ASP A 471 -6.81 5.57 -2.37
C ASP A 471 -7.72 5.59 -3.60
N ILE A 472 -8.98 6.01 -3.42
CA ILE A 472 -9.96 6.26 -4.50
C ILE A 472 -9.70 7.55 -5.30
N SER A 473 -8.64 8.28 -4.97
CA SER A 473 -8.25 9.56 -5.57
C SER A 473 -6.73 9.72 -5.47
N GLY A 474 -6.16 10.68 -6.21
CA GLY A 474 -4.74 10.97 -6.16
C GLY A 474 -3.92 10.23 -7.22
N ILE A 475 -2.61 10.16 -7.01
CA ILE A 475 -1.65 9.64 -8.01
C ILE A 475 -1.49 8.12 -7.88
N TYR A 476 -1.62 7.41 -8.99
CA TYR A 476 -1.13 6.04 -9.13
C TYR A 476 0.39 6.07 -9.36
N PHE A 477 1.16 5.62 -8.39
CA PHE A 477 2.63 5.57 -8.48
C PHE A 477 3.12 4.32 -9.23
N GLY A 478 2.42 3.21 -9.07
CA GLY A 478 2.78 1.89 -9.59
C GLY A 478 2.24 0.82 -8.67
N ASP A 479 2.90 -0.33 -8.58
CA ASP A 479 2.36 -1.47 -7.85
C ASP A 479 3.20 -1.81 -6.61
N THR A 480 2.55 -2.32 -5.57
CA THR A 480 3.23 -2.93 -4.43
C THR A 480 3.99 -4.18 -4.88
N LEU A 481 4.86 -4.72 -4.01
CA LEU A 481 5.53 -5.99 -4.32
C LEU A 481 4.55 -7.17 -4.50
N ASN A 482 3.33 -7.04 -3.98
CA ASN A 482 2.23 -8.01 -4.16
C ASN A 482 1.35 -7.68 -5.38
N TYR A 483 1.85 -6.83 -6.29
CA TYR A 483 1.19 -6.40 -7.54
C TYR A 483 -0.06 -5.53 -7.36
N SER A 484 -0.36 -5.06 -6.15
CA SER A 484 -1.52 -4.19 -5.89
C SER A 484 -1.28 -2.71 -6.24
N PRO A 485 -2.26 -1.98 -6.82
CA PRO A 485 -2.12 -0.59 -7.19
C PRO A 485 -1.83 0.28 -5.99
N PHE A 486 -0.72 0.97 -6.05
CA PHE A 486 -0.30 1.92 -5.03
C PHE A 486 -0.75 3.32 -5.45
N ILE A 487 -1.89 3.75 -4.88
CA ILE A 487 -2.53 5.04 -5.18
C ILE A 487 -2.54 5.89 -3.91
N ILE A 488 -1.99 7.11 -3.99
CA ILE A 488 -1.93 8.04 -2.86
C ILE A 488 -2.60 9.37 -3.19
N ASP A 489 -3.49 9.80 -2.30
CA ASP A 489 -3.93 11.18 -2.23
C ASP A 489 -3.23 11.90 -1.07
N PHE A 490 -2.28 12.78 -1.39
CA PHE A 490 -1.54 13.58 -0.40
C PHE A 490 -2.45 14.51 0.41
N PHE A 491 -3.58 14.95 -0.14
CA PHE A 491 -4.46 15.96 0.44
C PHE A 491 -5.68 15.35 1.15
N LYS A 492 -5.92 14.04 0.98
CA LYS A 492 -6.97 13.32 1.67
C LYS A 492 -6.68 13.22 3.17
N ARG A 493 -7.63 13.68 3.98
CA ARG A 493 -7.56 13.57 5.44
C ARG A 493 -8.09 12.22 5.89
N LYS A 494 -7.26 11.46 6.59
CA LYS A 494 -7.61 10.19 7.26
C LYS A 494 -7.26 10.31 8.75
N SER A 495 -7.80 9.42 9.59
CA SER A 495 -7.47 9.39 11.03
C SER A 495 -5.97 9.21 11.30
N ASN A 496 -5.25 8.53 10.40
CA ASN A 496 -3.80 8.30 10.47
C ASN A 496 -2.94 9.29 9.65
N VAL A 497 -3.55 10.27 8.95
CA VAL A 497 -2.85 11.25 8.10
C VAL A 497 -3.03 12.66 8.66
N LEU A 498 -2.01 13.15 9.36
CA LEU A 498 -2.07 14.43 10.08
C LEU A 498 -1.59 15.62 9.22
N ASN A 499 -0.70 15.37 8.25
CA ASN A 499 -0.21 16.38 7.32
C ASN A 499 0.00 15.79 5.92
N CYS A 500 0.27 16.67 4.94
CA CYS A 500 0.40 16.33 3.51
C CYS A 500 1.85 16.38 3.03
N ASN A 501 2.81 16.60 3.93
CA ASN A 501 4.20 16.82 3.58
C ASN A 501 4.92 15.49 3.37
N ALA A 502 5.93 15.50 2.50
CA ALA A 502 6.72 14.31 2.20
C ALA A 502 8.23 14.54 2.20
N THR A 503 9.00 13.47 2.36
CA THR A 503 10.42 13.44 2.00
C THR A 503 10.71 12.41 0.93
N VAL A 504 11.65 12.70 0.04
CA VAL A 504 12.12 11.78 -1.00
C VAL A 504 13.63 11.64 -0.87
N ILE A 505 14.08 10.47 -0.46
CA ILE A 505 15.49 10.20 -0.12
C ILE A 505 15.97 9.00 -0.92
N GLY A 506 17.21 9.05 -1.40
CA GLY A 506 17.78 7.97 -2.21
C GLY A 506 19.08 8.41 -2.87
N ALA A 507 19.96 7.48 -3.20
CA ALA A 507 21.23 7.77 -3.86
C ALA A 507 21.03 8.36 -5.26
N SER A 508 22.08 8.90 -5.85
CA SER A 508 22.06 9.31 -7.27
C SER A 508 21.72 8.10 -8.15
N GLY A 509 20.82 8.28 -9.13
CA GLY A 509 20.36 7.20 -10.00
C GLY A 509 19.37 6.20 -9.39
N SER A 510 18.90 6.39 -8.15
CA SER A 510 17.89 5.51 -7.52
C SER A 510 16.47 5.63 -8.10
N GLY A 511 16.20 6.65 -8.92
CA GLY A 511 14.89 6.92 -9.52
C GLY A 511 14.14 8.12 -8.95
N LYS A 512 14.70 8.85 -7.95
CA LYS A 512 14.02 10.00 -7.29
C LYS A 512 13.42 11.01 -8.26
N SER A 513 14.25 11.56 -9.15
CA SER A 513 13.83 12.63 -10.08
C SER A 513 12.76 12.14 -11.04
N VAL A 514 12.81 10.86 -11.42
CA VAL A 514 11.79 10.25 -12.27
C VAL A 514 10.45 10.13 -11.54
N THR A 515 10.44 9.61 -10.31
CA THR A 515 9.23 9.50 -9.47
C THR A 515 8.64 10.89 -9.13
N MET A 516 9.49 11.89 -8.86
CA MET A 516 9.03 13.26 -8.65
C MET A 516 8.47 13.90 -9.92
N LYS A 517 9.08 13.69 -11.09
CA LYS A 517 8.53 14.18 -12.36
C LYS A 517 7.19 13.54 -12.69
N LYS A 518 6.99 12.26 -12.35
CA LYS A 518 5.69 11.59 -12.43
C LYS A 518 4.66 12.31 -11.54
N LEU A 519 5.02 12.63 -10.30
CA LEU A 519 4.18 13.42 -9.39
C LEU A 519 3.81 14.80 -9.95
N VAL A 520 4.78 15.54 -10.45
CA VAL A 520 4.54 16.87 -11.05
C VAL A 520 3.67 16.76 -12.30
N ASN A 521 3.87 15.74 -13.14
CA ASN A 521 3.04 15.49 -14.32
C ASN A 521 1.57 15.25 -13.93
N PHE A 522 1.35 14.43 -12.90
CA PHE A 522 0.02 14.21 -12.33
C PHE A 522 -0.60 15.50 -11.77
N ASN A 523 0.17 16.30 -11.01
CA ASN A 523 -0.32 17.57 -10.46
C ASN A 523 -0.84 18.52 -11.55
N CYS A 524 -0.16 18.56 -12.70
CA CYS A 524 -0.55 19.40 -13.83
C CYS A 524 -1.94 19.03 -14.36
N VAL A 525 -2.27 17.74 -14.41
CA VAL A 525 -3.60 17.27 -14.85
C VAL A 525 -4.65 17.38 -13.77
N ALA A 526 -4.26 17.17 -12.50
CA ALA A 526 -5.14 17.27 -11.33
C ALA A 526 -5.47 18.72 -10.91
N GLY A 527 -4.83 19.73 -11.54
CA GLY A 527 -5.06 21.14 -11.22
C GLY A 527 -4.39 21.60 -9.92
N ILE A 528 -3.37 20.89 -9.46
CA ILE A 528 -2.59 21.20 -8.26
C ILE A 528 -1.50 22.20 -8.62
N LYS A 529 -1.48 23.36 -7.94
CA LYS A 529 -0.44 24.36 -8.15
C LYS A 529 0.88 23.84 -7.60
N THR A 530 1.88 23.70 -8.46
CA THR A 530 3.17 23.11 -8.14
C THR A 530 4.29 24.14 -8.29
N ILE A 531 5.06 24.34 -7.21
CA ILE A 531 6.22 25.25 -7.19
C ILE A 531 7.46 24.42 -6.89
N ILE A 532 8.44 24.46 -7.79
CA ILE A 532 9.65 23.65 -7.74
C ILE A 532 10.85 24.57 -7.53
N PHE A 533 11.71 24.21 -6.59
CA PHE A 533 13.03 24.81 -6.39
C PHE A 533 14.07 23.82 -6.91
N ASP A 534 14.72 24.15 -8.03
CA ASP A 534 15.69 23.28 -8.69
C ASP A 534 17.06 24.00 -8.75
N PRO A 535 18.09 23.46 -8.06
CA PRO A 535 19.43 24.04 -8.08
C PRO A 535 20.23 23.78 -9.36
N GLU A 536 19.85 22.79 -10.18
CA GLU A 536 20.63 22.32 -11.32
C GLU A 536 19.97 22.60 -12.69
N ARG A 537 18.72 23.09 -12.71
CA ARG A 537 17.91 23.47 -13.90
C ARG A 537 17.50 22.31 -14.81
N THR A 538 18.32 21.28 -14.95
CA THR A 538 18.22 20.32 -16.06
C THR A 538 17.09 19.30 -15.91
N GLU A 539 16.73 18.91 -14.69
CA GLU A 539 15.86 17.75 -14.47
C GLU A 539 14.40 18.03 -14.83
N PHE A 540 13.82 19.13 -14.34
CA PHE A 540 12.41 19.44 -14.55
C PHE A 540 12.13 20.21 -15.83
N LEU A 541 13.15 20.80 -16.47
CA LEU A 541 12.97 21.70 -17.62
C LEU A 541 12.12 21.12 -18.77
N PRO A 542 12.29 19.85 -19.19
CA PRO A 542 11.44 19.26 -20.24
C PRO A 542 9.97 19.25 -19.84
N LEU A 543 9.68 18.89 -18.58
CA LEU A 543 8.32 18.82 -18.04
C LEU A 543 7.67 20.20 -17.92
N ILE A 544 8.42 21.20 -17.44
CA ILE A 544 7.93 22.58 -17.34
C ILE A 544 7.56 23.11 -18.74
N LYS A 545 8.42 22.88 -19.74
CA LYS A 545 8.14 23.27 -21.12
C LYS A 545 6.93 22.54 -21.70
N LYS A 546 6.80 21.23 -21.44
CA LYS A 546 5.67 20.42 -21.91
C LYS A 546 4.32 20.97 -21.43
N TRP A 547 4.25 21.44 -20.18
CA TRP A 547 3.02 21.94 -19.57
C TRP A 547 2.87 23.47 -19.62
N ASN A 548 3.69 24.17 -20.41
CA ASN A 548 3.71 25.64 -20.47
C ASN A 548 3.84 26.30 -19.09
N GLY A 549 4.61 25.68 -18.21
CA GLY A 549 4.95 26.23 -16.90
C GLY A 549 5.91 27.40 -17.00
N GLN A 550 5.98 28.18 -15.93
CA GLN A 550 6.79 29.37 -15.85
C GLN A 550 8.17 29.06 -15.25
N ILE A 551 9.22 29.47 -15.94
CA ILE A 551 10.60 29.36 -15.45
C ILE A 551 11.05 30.74 -14.96
N ILE A 552 11.40 30.81 -13.70
CA ILE A 552 11.87 32.03 -13.04
C ILE A 552 13.31 31.77 -12.64
N ASN A 553 14.24 32.28 -13.45
CA ASN A 553 15.65 32.28 -13.11
C ASN A 553 15.87 33.27 -11.96
N VAL A 554 16.41 32.83 -10.83
CA VAL A 554 16.56 33.69 -9.65
C VAL A 554 17.99 34.20 -9.44
N ALA A 555 18.89 33.86 -10.36
CA ALA A 555 20.31 34.24 -10.34
C ALA A 555 20.63 35.42 -11.28
N LEU A 556 19.88 35.57 -12.38
CA LEU A 556 20.07 36.64 -13.37
C LEU A 556 19.18 37.86 -13.03
N GLY A 557 19.69 38.71 -12.14
CA GLY A 557 19.01 39.92 -11.64
C GLY A 557 18.57 40.97 -12.68
N ASN A 558 18.89 40.79 -13.96
CA ASN A 558 18.48 41.71 -15.04
C ASN A 558 17.00 41.59 -15.39
N LYS A 559 16.36 40.44 -15.14
CA LYS A 559 14.93 40.21 -15.47
C LYS A 559 14.06 40.00 -14.23
N THR A 560 14.64 39.45 -13.18
CA THR A 560 13.93 39.04 -11.96
C THR A 560 14.63 39.63 -10.75
N LYS A 561 13.95 40.55 -10.08
CA LYS A 561 14.41 41.18 -8.84
C LYS A 561 13.44 40.82 -7.73
N ILE A 562 14.00 40.60 -6.54
CA ILE A 562 13.21 40.44 -5.32
C ILE A 562 13.73 41.46 -4.33
N ASN A 563 12.89 42.40 -3.92
CA ASN A 563 13.27 43.42 -2.98
C ASN A 563 13.27 42.85 -1.55
N PRO A 564 14.42 42.74 -0.85
CA PRO A 564 14.43 42.32 0.55
C PRO A 564 13.69 43.31 1.47
N LEU A 565 13.65 44.60 1.09
CA LEU A 565 12.99 45.67 1.84
C LEU A 565 11.45 45.66 1.67
N GLU A 566 10.91 44.81 0.80
CA GLU A 566 9.45 44.67 0.64
C GLU A 566 8.84 43.84 1.78
N ILE A 567 7.74 44.34 2.33
CA ILE A 567 6.95 43.64 3.34
C ILE A 567 5.80 42.92 2.65
N PHE A 568 5.80 41.59 2.71
CA PHE A 568 4.72 40.78 2.16
C PHE A 568 3.50 40.76 3.12
N LYS A 569 2.31 41.04 2.56
CA LYS A 569 1.05 41.23 3.30
C LYS A 569 0.45 39.93 3.85
N ASN A 570 0.03 39.91 5.11
CA ASN A 570 -0.80 38.83 5.66
C ASN A 570 -2.22 39.35 5.93
N VAL A 571 -3.19 38.96 5.09
CA VAL A 571 -4.53 39.59 5.00
C VAL A 571 -5.44 39.35 6.22
N GLU A 572 -5.18 38.34 7.06
CA GLU A 572 -6.02 38.05 8.24
C GLU A 572 -5.88 39.06 9.41
N ASN A 573 -4.94 40.02 9.33
CA ASN A 573 -4.54 40.85 10.45
C ASN A 573 -4.67 42.36 10.16
N ASP A 574 -5.81 42.79 9.61
CA ASP A 574 -6.09 44.21 9.28
C ASP A 574 -6.03 45.17 10.48
N ASN A 575 -6.05 44.65 11.72
CA ASN A 575 -5.95 45.44 12.96
C ASN A 575 -4.50 45.62 13.49
N LEU A 576 -3.48 45.12 12.78
CA LEU A 576 -2.10 45.27 13.25
C LEU A 576 -1.55 46.68 13.02
N ASN A 577 -0.92 47.23 14.07
CA ASN A 577 -0.19 48.49 14.02
C ASN A 577 0.97 48.36 13.01
N ILE A 578 1.08 49.31 12.06
CA ILE A 578 2.14 49.33 11.04
C ILE A 578 3.55 49.25 11.64
N ASN A 579 3.76 49.86 12.81
CA ASN A 579 5.05 49.80 13.50
C ASN A 579 5.38 48.38 13.97
N SER A 580 4.37 47.58 14.36
CA SER A 580 4.59 46.17 14.71
C SER A 580 4.94 45.33 13.48
N ILE A 581 4.32 45.60 12.33
CA ILE A 581 4.63 44.93 11.06
C ILE A 581 6.07 45.24 10.64
N ILE A 582 6.48 46.51 10.72
CA ILE A 582 7.84 46.95 10.45
C ILE A 582 8.83 46.26 11.41
N SER A 583 8.57 46.24 12.72
CA SER A 583 9.44 45.58 13.69
C SER A 583 9.62 44.09 13.41
N ASN A 584 8.54 43.38 13.04
CA ASN A 584 8.63 41.98 12.67
C ASN A 584 9.47 41.78 11.40
N HIS A 585 9.31 42.64 10.39
CA HIS A 585 10.13 42.55 9.17
C HIS A 585 11.59 42.91 9.40
N LEU A 586 11.88 43.86 10.30
CA LEU A 586 13.24 44.20 10.71
C LEU A 586 13.95 43.00 11.35
N GLN A 587 13.27 42.21 12.19
CA GLN A 587 13.84 40.95 12.72
C GLN A 587 14.20 39.97 11.59
N VAL A 588 13.37 39.88 10.55
CA VAL A 588 13.72 38.98 9.45
C VAL A 588 14.86 39.53 8.60
N LEU A 589 14.95 40.85 8.45
CA LEU A 589 16.09 41.49 7.79
C LEU A 589 17.37 41.31 8.60
N GLU A 590 17.29 41.36 9.93
CA GLU A 590 18.41 41.08 10.84
C GLU A 590 18.99 39.68 10.58
N GLU A 591 18.13 38.66 10.56
CA GLU A 591 18.53 37.28 10.22
C GLU A 591 19.09 37.19 8.80
N TRP A 592 18.46 37.84 7.83
CA TRP A 592 18.84 37.81 6.43
C TRP A 592 20.23 38.44 6.18
N PHE A 593 20.50 39.60 6.78
CA PHE A 593 21.80 40.28 6.69
C PHE A 593 22.89 39.51 7.42
N SER A 594 22.59 38.95 8.60
CA SER A 594 23.52 38.11 9.37
C SER A 594 23.91 36.85 8.60
N ASN A 595 22.98 36.27 7.86
CA ASN A 595 23.23 35.14 6.97
C ASN A 595 24.09 35.52 5.76
N LEU A 596 23.82 36.67 5.14
CA LEU A 596 24.52 37.11 3.93
C LEU A 596 25.96 37.54 4.21
N PHE A 597 26.22 38.21 5.33
CA PHE A 597 27.54 38.73 5.72
C PHE A 597 28.10 37.97 6.93
N SER A 598 29.16 37.19 6.75
CA SER A 598 29.85 36.58 7.90
C SER A 598 30.50 37.64 8.78
N ASN A 599 30.32 37.49 10.10
CA ASN A 599 30.96 38.32 11.12
C ASN A 599 30.60 39.81 10.97
N LEU A 600 29.32 40.10 10.76
CA LEU A 600 28.78 41.45 10.86
C LEU A 600 28.75 41.85 12.34
N GLU A 601 29.35 43.00 12.68
CA GLU A 601 29.35 43.51 14.05
C GLU A 601 27.92 43.94 14.44
N GLU A 602 27.48 43.58 15.65
CA GLU A 602 26.13 43.85 16.16
C GLU A 602 25.77 45.34 16.06
N ILE A 603 26.67 46.23 16.47
CA ILE A 603 26.48 47.69 16.39
C ILE A 603 26.31 48.20 14.95
N VAL A 604 26.94 47.53 13.97
CA VAL A 604 26.82 47.86 12.55
C VAL A 604 25.47 47.38 12.03
N LEU A 605 25.04 46.18 12.42
CA LEU A 605 23.72 45.66 12.05
C LEU A 605 22.58 46.53 12.62
N GLU A 606 22.66 46.89 13.91
CA GLU A 606 21.68 47.77 14.56
C GLU A 606 21.56 49.13 13.85
N ALA A 607 22.68 49.78 13.57
CA ALA A 607 22.69 51.06 12.85
C ALA A 607 22.10 50.94 11.43
N PHE A 608 22.33 49.80 10.76
CA PHE A 608 21.72 49.53 9.46
C PHE A 608 20.20 49.34 9.56
N LEU A 609 19.71 48.59 10.56
CA LEU A 609 18.28 48.41 10.80
C LEU A 609 17.57 49.71 11.19
N ILE A 610 18.22 50.59 11.97
CA ILE A 610 17.71 51.95 12.28
C ILE A 610 17.57 52.77 11.00
N SER A 611 18.56 52.71 10.10
CA SER A 611 18.52 53.39 8.80
C SER A 611 17.33 52.90 7.95
N ILE A 612 17.07 51.59 7.94
CA ILE A 612 15.92 50.98 7.26
C ILE A 612 14.60 51.44 7.88
N GLN A 613 14.51 51.48 9.22
CA GLN A 613 13.32 51.93 9.92
C GLN A 613 12.98 53.40 9.59
N ASN A 614 13.99 54.27 9.52
CA ASN A 614 13.81 55.67 9.15
C ASN A 614 13.40 55.82 7.68
N CYS A 615 13.97 55.01 6.78
CA CYS A 615 13.55 54.94 5.38
C CYS A 615 12.07 54.53 5.23
N TYR A 616 11.63 53.51 5.98
CA TYR A 616 10.23 53.07 5.96
C TYR A 616 9.24 54.13 6.41
N LYS A 617 9.55 54.92 7.45
CA LYS A 617 8.68 56.01 7.91
C LYS A 617 8.41 57.08 6.84
N ASN A 618 9.34 57.24 5.90
CA ASN A 618 9.24 58.21 4.81
C ASN A 618 8.83 57.57 3.48
N SER A 619 8.50 56.27 3.46
CA SER A 619 8.12 55.53 2.26
C SER A 619 6.62 55.64 1.96
N LYS A 620 6.23 55.42 0.70
CA LYS A 620 4.83 55.57 0.23
C LYS A 620 3.85 54.64 0.96
N PHE A 621 4.28 53.42 1.30
CA PHE A 621 3.43 52.45 1.98
C PHE A 621 3.03 52.86 3.42
N TYR A 622 3.82 53.71 4.09
CA TYR A 622 3.65 54.01 5.52
C TYR A 622 2.28 54.62 5.86
N ASN A 623 1.75 55.44 4.94
CA ASN A 623 0.45 56.10 5.10
C ASN A 623 -0.66 55.45 4.25
N LYS A 624 -0.38 54.29 3.62
CA LYS A 624 -1.31 53.59 2.74
C LYS A 624 -1.94 52.40 3.47
N PRO A 625 -3.25 52.11 3.30
CA PRO A 625 -3.86 50.91 3.86
C PRO A 625 -3.14 49.63 3.42
N ILE A 626 -2.95 48.69 4.35
CA ILE A 626 -2.17 47.45 4.15
C ILE A 626 -2.64 46.65 2.93
N LYS A 627 -3.97 46.56 2.75
CA LYS A 627 -4.61 45.86 1.62
C LYS A 627 -4.22 46.41 0.24
N ASP A 628 -3.88 47.70 0.17
CA ASP A 628 -3.61 48.41 -1.08
C ASP A 628 -2.10 48.48 -1.38
N TRP A 629 -1.25 47.86 -0.56
CA TRP A 629 0.19 47.81 -0.77
C TRP A 629 0.52 47.07 -2.08
N THR A 630 1.43 47.68 -2.84
CA THR A 630 2.02 47.16 -4.07
C THR A 630 3.54 47.20 -3.95
N SER A 631 4.25 46.39 -4.73
CA SER A 631 5.72 46.32 -4.67
C SER A 631 6.40 47.67 -4.96
N GLN A 632 5.74 48.60 -5.67
CA GLN A 632 6.24 49.95 -5.96
C GLN A 632 6.11 50.94 -4.78
N ASP A 633 5.36 50.58 -3.74
CA ASP A 633 5.19 51.43 -2.55
C ASP A 633 6.36 51.32 -1.56
N PHE A 634 7.19 50.27 -1.69
CA PHE A 634 8.33 49.97 -0.83
C PHE A 634 9.63 50.60 -1.33
N PRO A 635 10.57 50.96 -0.44
CA PRO A 635 11.85 51.54 -0.84
C PRO A 635 12.79 50.50 -1.46
N THR A 636 13.68 50.97 -2.31
CA THR A 636 14.82 50.22 -2.86
C THR A 636 16.10 50.50 -2.06
N PHE A 637 17.21 49.82 -2.37
CA PHE A 637 18.49 50.12 -1.71
C PHE A 637 19.04 51.50 -2.13
N ASP A 638 18.69 52.00 -3.31
CA ASP A 638 18.99 53.38 -3.71
C ASP A 638 18.26 54.40 -2.83
N ASP A 639 16.99 54.13 -2.48
CA ASP A 639 16.20 54.96 -1.56
C ASP A 639 16.72 54.89 -0.12
N LEU A 640 17.31 53.76 0.28
CA LEU A 640 17.89 53.55 1.61
C LEU A 640 19.24 54.27 1.80
N LYS A 641 20.04 54.41 0.74
CA LYS A 641 21.42 54.94 0.81
C LYS A 641 21.55 56.28 1.55
N PRO A 642 20.71 57.31 1.31
CA PRO A 642 20.81 58.58 2.02
C PRO A 642 20.69 58.44 3.54
N TYR A 643 19.82 57.56 4.03
CA TYR A 643 19.62 57.31 5.46
C TYR A 643 20.85 56.64 6.10
N VAL A 644 21.48 55.72 5.37
CA VAL A 644 22.71 55.05 5.82
C VAL A 644 23.86 56.05 5.90
N LEU A 645 24.02 56.92 4.90
CA LEU A 645 25.06 57.95 4.89
C LEU A 645 24.86 59.00 6.00
N ASP A 646 23.62 59.35 6.30
CA ASP A 646 23.27 60.22 7.44
C ASP A 646 23.73 59.59 8.76
N GLU A 647 23.46 58.29 8.99
CA GLU A 647 23.93 57.60 10.19
C GLU A 647 25.45 57.45 10.26
N VAL A 648 26.13 57.20 9.14
CA VAL A 648 27.60 57.17 9.08
C VAL A 648 28.20 58.52 9.47
N SER A 649 27.57 59.62 9.04
CA SER A 649 28.06 60.98 9.35
C SER A 649 27.99 61.32 10.86
N LYS A 650 27.10 60.67 11.60
CA LYS A 650 26.92 60.85 13.06
C LYS A 650 27.96 60.08 13.89
N ALA A 651 28.65 59.08 13.34
CA ALA A 651 29.58 58.22 14.08
C ALA A 651 30.94 58.07 13.38
N GLN A 652 31.94 58.86 13.79
CA GLN A 652 33.16 59.14 13.00
C GLN A 652 34.19 58.01 12.80
N SER A 653 34.10 56.81 13.41
CA SER A 653 35.15 55.78 13.19
C SER A 653 34.71 54.31 13.11
N ARG A 654 33.60 53.90 13.76
CA ARG A 654 33.15 52.49 13.75
C ARG A 654 32.16 52.16 12.62
N LEU A 655 31.44 53.14 12.09
CA LEU A 655 30.35 52.91 11.12
C LEU A 655 30.75 53.01 9.65
N ILE A 656 32.03 53.26 9.32
CA ILE A 656 32.52 53.27 7.92
C ILE A 656 32.16 51.95 7.20
N ARG A 657 32.07 50.84 7.94
CA ARG A 657 31.65 49.53 7.42
C ARG A 657 30.23 49.52 6.85
N LEU A 658 29.31 50.37 7.34
CA LEU A 658 27.96 50.53 6.78
C LEU A 658 27.99 51.03 5.34
N GLU A 659 28.88 51.98 5.04
CA GLU A 659 29.02 52.53 3.69
C GLU A 659 29.48 51.45 2.71
N TYR A 660 30.42 50.58 3.11
CA TYR A 660 30.82 49.42 2.32
C TYR A 660 29.67 48.41 2.12
N ILE A 661 28.83 48.20 3.15
CA ILE A 661 27.69 47.28 3.07
C ILE A 661 26.66 47.79 2.07
N ILE A 662 26.21 49.04 2.20
CA ILE A 662 25.18 49.60 1.31
C ILE A 662 25.68 49.68 -0.15
N ASN A 663 26.97 49.98 -0.36
CA ASN A 663 27.59 50.00 -1.68
C ASN A 663 27.60 48.62 -2.37
N ASN A 664 27.42 47.52 -1.66
CA ASN A 664 27.20 46.21 -2.30
C ASN A 664 25.84 46.11 -2.98
N PHE A 665 24.84 46.89 -2.57
CA PHE A 665 23.47 46.80 -3.09
C PHE A 665 23.12 47.92 -4.08
N VAL A 666 23.86 49.03 -4.13
CA VAL A 666 23.56 50.15 -5.03
C VAL A 666 24.47 50.21 -6.26
N GLY A 667 24.02 50.87 -7.33
CA GLY A 667 24.81 51.07 -8.54
C GLY A 667 25.35 49.76 -9.13
N ASN A 668 26.68 49.68 -9.28
CA ASN A 668 27.38 48.48 -9.78
C ASN A 668 27.82 47.52 -8.65
N GLY A 669 27.21 47.62 -7.48
CA GLY A 669 27.49 46.76 -6.33
C GLY A 669 27.22 45.27 -6.62
N LYS A 670 27.95 44.39 -5.91
CA LYS A 670 27.91 42.93 -6.08
C LYS A 670 26.50 42.33 -6.10
N TYR A 671 25.58 42.90 -5.32
CA TYR A 671 24.22 42.40 -5.11
C TYR A 671 23.13 43.27 -5.76
N ALA A 672 23.50 44.39 -6.37
CA ALA A 672 22.56 45.37 -6.90
C ALA A 672 21.61 44.77 -7.94
N ASN A 673 22.12 43.90 -8.81
CA ASN A 673 21.30 43.24 -9.83
C ASN A 673 20.23 42.34 -9.20
N LEU A 674 20.52 41.65 -8.09
CA LEU A 674 19.58 40.70 -7.49
C LEU A 674 18.45 41.38 -6.70
N TRP A 675 18.81 42.42 -5.93
CA TRP A 675 17.98 42.91 -4.83
C TRP A 675 17.66 44.40 -4.87
N ASN A 676 18.30 45.19 -5.73
CA ASN A 676 18.02 46.62 -5.84
C ASN A 676 17.04 46.93 -6.98
N GLY A 677 15.76 46.99 -6.62
CA GLY A 677 14.64 47.28 -7.49
C GLY A 677 13.35 46.73 -6.90
N TYR A 678 12.20 47.02 -7.50
CA TYR A 678 10.92 46.47 -7.07
C TYR A 678 10.81 44.99 -7.41
N THR A 679 10.15 44.20 -6.55
CA THR A 679 9.87 42.78 -6.85
C THR A 679 9.00 42.69 -8.10
N ASN A 680 9.42 41.87 -9.06
CA ASN A 680 8.78 41.79 -10.39
C ASN A 680 8.55 40.35 -10.86
N ILE A 681 8.27 39.44 -9.93
CA ILE A 681 8.04 38.03 -10.21
C ILE A 681 6.55 37.76 -10.44
N ASP A 682 6.22 37.20 -11.60
CA ASP A 682 4.89 36.66 -11.88
C ASP A 682 4.78 35.24 -11.29
N LEU A 683 3.74 34.99 -10.51
CA LEU A 683 3.46 33.69 -9.87
C LEU A 683 2.03 33.23 -10.17
N THR A 684 1.43 33.73 -11.25
CA THR A 684 0.06 33.39 -11.68
C THR A 684 -0.05 31.98 -12.25
N ASN A 685 1.02 31.45 -12.85
CA ASN A 685 1.03 30.09 -13.41
C ASN A 685 0.82 29.03 -12.32
N ASP A 686 0.20 27.90 -12.69
CA ASP A 686 0.01 26.74 -11.80
C ASP A 686 1.28 25.90 -11.68
N LEU A 687 2.19 25.96 -12.66
CA LEU A 687 3.46 25.23 -12.63
C LEU A 687 4.61 26.23 -12.71
N ILE A 688 5.40 26.32 -11.64
CA ILE A 688 6.46 27.31 -11.49
C ILE A 688 7.77 26.60 -11.14
N LEU A 689 8.85 26.92 -11.85
CA LEU A 689 10.21 26.46 -11.57
C LEU A 689 11.08 27.67 -11.19
N PHE A 690 11.55 27.71 -9.95
CA PHE A 690 12.62 28.59 -9.51
C PHE A 690 13.98 27.95 -9.78
N ASP A 691 14.74 28.58 -10.66
CA ASP A 691 15.99 28.07 -11.19
C ASP A 691 17.20 28.81 -10.59
N PHE A 692 18.05 28.06 -9.87
CA PHE A 692 19.23 28.58 -9.18
C PHE A 692 20.56 28.22 -9.88
N ALA A 693 20.55 27.60 -11.06
CA ALA A 693 21.75 27.02 -11.67
C ALA A 693 22.86 28.06 -11.92
N ASP A 694 22.50 29.29 -12.33
CA ASP A 694 23.50 30.31 -12.68
C ASP A 694 24.22 30.93 -11.46
N PHE A 695 23.84 30.59 -10.22
CA PHE A 695 24.61 30.98 -9.04
C PHE A 695 25.95 30.22 -8.93
N GLY A 696 26.14 29.11 -9.66
CA GLY A 696 27.37 28.28 -9.61
C GLY A 696 27.56 27.50 -8.30
N SER A 697 28.71 26.83 -8.15
CA SER A 697 29.08 25.99 -7.00
C SER A 697 30.28 26.59 -6.24
N GLY A 698 30.05 27.13 -5.04
CA GLY A 698 31.09 27.69 -4.17
C GLY A 698 30.53 28.29 -2.87
N GLY A 699 31.32 28.35 -1.79
CA GLY A 699 30.81 28.69 -0.45
C GLY A 699 30.19 30.09 -0.29
N GLN A 700 30.71 31.11 -0.97
CA GLN A 700 30.05 32.43 -1.01
C GLN A 700 28.73 32.39 -1.79
N ASN A 701 28.64 31.54 -2.82
CA ASN A 701 27.43 31.38 -3.63
C ASN A 701 26.36 30.60 -2.85
N THR A 702 26.74 29.72 -1.91
CA THR A 702 25.79 29.04 -1.02
C THR A 702 25.04 30.02 -0.11
N ARG A 703 25.70 31.03 0.46
CA ARG A 703 25.03 32.05 1.29
C ARG A 703 24.09 32.93 0.49
N ILE A 704 24.49 33.31 -0.74
CA ILE A 704 23.64 34.06 -1.67
C ILE A 704 22.42 33.22 -2.08
N LYS A 705 22.61 31.94 -2.40
CA LYS A 705 21.51 30.99 -2.67
C LYS A 705 20.55 30.88 -1.48
N ALA A 706 21.08 30.73 -0.26
CA ALA A 706 20.27 30.67 0.96
C ALA A 706 19.49 31.99 1.20
N ALA A 707 20.14 33.14 1.00
CA ALA A 707 19.52 34.45 1.09
C ALA A 707 18.44 34.65 0.02
N GLN A 708 18.66 34.21 -1.22
CA GLN A 708 17.66 34.26 -2.28
C GLN A 708 16.48 33.33 -2.00
N LEU A 709 16.76 32.09 -1.60
CA LEU A 709 15.77 31.10 -1.23
C LEU A 709 14.86 31.61 -0.10
N SER A 710 15.43 32.29 0.91
CA SER A 710 14.65 32.84 2.01
C SER A 710 13.59 33.85 1.55
N LEU A 711 13.93 34.71 0.59
CA LEU A 711 12.99 35.67 0.03
C LEU A 711 11.91 34.98 -0.78
N LEU A 712 12.27 33.97 -1.56
CA LEU A 712 11.31 33.17 -2.32
C LEU A 712 10.36 32.40 -1.39
N VAL A 713 10.87 31.77 -0.34
CA VAL A 713 10.05 31.07 0.66
C VAL A 713 9.07 32.05 1.31
N LYS A 714 9.48 33.30 1.60
CA LYS A 714 8.54 34.33 2.09
C LYS A 714 7.45 34.68 1.09
N ILE A 715 7.80 34.86 -0.18
CA ILE A 715 6.82 35.15 -1.23
C ILE A 715 5.83 33.99 -1.36
N VAL A 716 6.34 32.75 -1.33
CA VAL A 716 5.53 31.55 -1.43
C VAL A 716 4.67 31.36 -0.16
N ASP A 717 5.20 31.62 1.03
CA ASP A 717 4.43 31.64 2.28
C ASP A 717 3.27 32.64 2.14
N ASN A 718 3.55 33.87 1.69
CA ASN A 718 2.54 34.88 1.42
C ASN A 718 1.43 34.42 0.45
N ILE A 719 1.79 33.70 -0.63
CA ILE A 719 0.79 33.10 -1.54
C ILE A 719 -0.08 32.09 -0.81
N ILE A 720 0.51 31.21 -0.01
CA ILE A 720 -0.22 30.19 0.76
C ILE A 720 -1.13 30.85 1.80
N TRP A 721 -0.66 31.90 2.46
CA TRP A 721 -1.42 32.64 3.47
C TRP A 721 -2.64 33.33 2.87
N ASN A 722 -2.49 33.91 1.68
CA ASN A 722 -3.55 34.63 0.99
C ASN A 722 -4.41 33.76 0.06
N ASN A 723 -4.15 32.45 0.00
CA ASN A 723 -5.02 31.51 -0.71
C ASN A 723 -6.36 31.40 0.06
N ASP A 724 -7.40 32.00 -0.50
CA ASP A 724 -8.71 32.24 0.11
C ASP A 724 -9.34 30.93 0.64
N LEU A 725 -9.92 30.99 1.84
CA LEU A 725 -10.32 29.85 2.68
C LEU A 725 -11.53 29.07 2.12
N THR A 726 -12.16 29.53 1.04
CA THR A 726 -13.47 29.06 0.57
C THR A 726 -13.42 27.94 -0.47
N ILE A 727 -12.40 27.87 -1.34
CA ILE A 727 -12.30 26.83 -2.41
C ILE A 727 -10.89 26.19 -2.53
N ARG A 728 -9.84 26.79 -1.93
CA ARG A 728 -8.41 26.41 -1.97
C ARG A 728 -7.99 25.34 -2.97
N GLN A 729 -7.54 25.78 -4.14
CA GLN A 729 -6.65 25.00 -5.00
C GLN A 729 -5.48 24.45 -4.15
N PRO A 730 -5.22 23.12 -4.18
CA PRO A 730 -4.09 22.53 -3.47
C PRO A 730 -2.77 23.08 -4.01
N ILE A 731 -1.82 23.37 -3.11
CA ILE A 731 -0.48 23.86 -3.47
C ILE A 731 0.57 22.84 -3.01
N GLN A 732 1.40 22.36 -3.93
CA GLN A 732 2.52 21.48 -3.63
C GLN A 732 3.86 22.17 -3.92
N ILE A 733 4.76 22.12 -2.96
CA ILE A 733 6.08 22.74 -3.05
C ILE A 733 7.13 21.65 -2.98
N ILE A 734 8.03 21.66 -3.96
CA ILE A 734 9.07 20.65 -4.12
C ILE A 734 10.41 21.36 -4.06
N VAL A 735 11.26 20.98 -3.10
CA VAL A 735 12.66 21.40 -3.06
C VAL A 735 13.50 20.21 -3.47
N ASP A 736 14.02 20.25 -4.69
CA ASP A 736 14.94 19.22 -5.19
C ASP A 736 16.38 19.55 -4.77
N GLU A 737 17.17 18.49 -4.60
CA GLU A 737 18.54 18.52 -4.12
C GLU A 737 18.75 19.50 -2.96
N ALA A 738 17.93 19.34 -1.92
CA ALA A 738 17.88 20.23 -0.77
C ALA A 738 19.25 20.38 -0.05
N HIS A 739 20.11 19.35 -0.14
CA HIS A 739 21.48 19.38 0.38
C HIS A 739 22.32 20.54 -0.19
N THR A 740 22.04 21.01 -1.42
CA THR A 740 22.76 22.13 -2.05
C THR A 740 22.52 23.48 -1.37
N PHE A 741 21.44 23.61 -0.60
CA PHE A 741 21.09 24.80 0.17
C PHE A 741 21.61 24.75 1.62
N ILE A 742 22.18 23.62 2.03
CA ILE A 742 22.65 23.39 3.40
C ILE A 742 24.17 23.52 3.44
N SER A 743 24.70 24.20 4.45
CA SER A 743 26.10 24.08 4.82
C SER A 743 26.26 23.97 6.33
N SER A 744 27.34 23.35 6.77
CA SER A 744 27.66 23.17 8.22
C SER A 744 27.68 24.49 8.98
N ASP A 745 28.03 25.57 8.28
CA ASP A 745 28.25 26.89 8.86
C ASP A 745 27.00 27.79 8.71
N ASN A 746 25.94 27.30 8.07
CA ASN A 746 24.73 28.06 7.79
C ASN A 746 23.49 27.17 7.66
N THR A 747 22.70 27.11 8.73
CA THR A 747 21.44 26.37 8.79
C THR A 747 20.22 27.23 8.44
N TYR A 748 20.40 28.50 8.04
CA TYR A 748 19.29 29.43 7.84
C TYR A 748 18.23 28.90 6.86
N ALA A 749 18.66 28.40 5.69
CA ALA A 749 17.76 27.80 4.71
C ALA A 749 16.97 26.61 5.29
N LEU A 750 17.64 25.76 6.08
CA LEU A 750 17.05 24.60 6.71
C LEU A 750 16.01 24.98 7.79
N ASN A 751 16.30 26.00 8.60
CA ASN A 751 15.38 26.54 9.60
C ASN A 751 14.10 27.08 8.95
N MET A 752 14.26 27.74 7.79
CA MET A 752 13.11 28.24 7.02
C MET A 752 12.28 27.11 6.44
N MET A 753 12.90 26.09 5.83
CA MET A 753 12.20 24.89 5.35
C MET A 753 11.45 24.18 6.49
N SER A 754 12.06 24.06 7.68
CA SER A 754 11.43 23.49 8.88
C SER A 754 10.20 24.29 9.31
N THR A 755 10.32 25.62 9.37
CA THR A 755 9.20 26.51 9.67
C THR A 755 8.08 26.38 8.64
N PHE A 756 8.45 26.23 7.38
CA PHE A 756 7.54 26.08 6.27
C PHE A 756 6.74 24.78 6.35
N ALA A 757 7.42 23.64 6.56
CA ALA A 757 6.79 22.33 6.77
C ALA A 757 5.75 22.35 7.90
N ARG A 758 6.02 23.07 9.00
CA ARG A 758 5.09 23.24 10.13
C ARG A 758 3.84 24.05 9.80
N ARG A 759 3.95 25.06 8.94
CA ARG A 759 2.88 26.03 8.65
C ARG A 759 1.97 25.57 7.52
N ILE A 760 2.54 25.04 6.44
CA ILE A 760 1.82 24.69 5.21
C ILE A 760 0.67 23.69 5.44
N ARG A 761 0.80 22.81 6.44
CA ARG A 761 -0.22 21.81 6.80
C ARG A 761 -1.60 22.38 7.11
N LYS A 762 -1.70 23.66 7.54
CA LYS A 762 -2.95 24.35 7.87
C LYS A 762 -3.66 24.96 6.65
N ARG A 763 -3.03 24.91 5.46
CA ARG A 763 -3.40 25.74 4.32
C ARG A 763 -3.64 24.95 3.03
N ASN A 764 -4.12 23.70 3.14
CA ASN A 764 -4.31 22.77 2.02
C ASN A 764 -3.06 22.67 1.12
N GLY A 765 -1.88 22.70 1.74
CA GLY A 765 -0.61 22.65 1.04
C GLY A 765 0.25 21.45 1.47
N SER A 766 1.16 21.07 0.59
CA SER A 766 2.11 19.98 0.75
C SER A 766 3.53 20.49 0.50
N PHE A 767 4.45 20.17 1.40
CA PHE A 767 5.88 20.43 1.23
C PHE A 767 6.63 19.11 1.03
N ILE A 768 7.40 19.01 -0.05
CA ILE A 768 8.23 17.86 -0.40
C ILE A 768 9.68 18.29 -0.41
N LEU A 769 10.48 17.63 0.43
CA LEU A 769 11.93 17.79 0.45
C LEU A 769 12.58 16.56 -0.18
N ALA A 770 13.37 16.77 -1.24
CA ALA A 770 14.14 15.72 -1.89
C ALA A 770 15.65 15.92 -1.72
N THR A 771 16.37 14.85 -1.43
CA THR A 771 17.84 14.90 -1.27
C THR A 771 18.50 13.57 -1.60
N GLN A 772 19.69 13.64 -2.19
CA GLN A 772 20.57 12.49 -2.35
C GLN A 772 21.61 12.33 -1.24
N ASN A 773 22.04 13.42 -0.59
CA ASN A 773 23.10 13.40 0.40
C ASN A 773 22.52 13.58 1.81
N ILE A 774 22.34 12.48 2.52
CA ILE A 774 21.78 12.48 3.88
C ILE A 774 22.83 12.96 4.89
N SER A 775 24.12 12.73 4.61
CA SER A 775 25.22 13.08 5.50
C SER A 775 25.27 14.58 5.83
N ASP A 776 24.80 15.45 4.93
CA ASP A 776 24.72 16.90 5.17
C ASP A 776 23.66 17.28 6.22
N PHE A 777 22.60 16.47 6.36
CA PHE A 777 21.51 16.71 7.29
C PHE A 777 21.81 16.22 8.71
N VAL A 778 22.77 15.31 8.90
CA VAL A 778 23.16 14.79 10.22
C VAL A 778 24.34 15.53 10.86
N LYS A 779 24.94 16.50 10.15
CA LYS A 779 26.06 17.31 10.67
C LYS A 779 25.67 18.09 11.94
N PRO A 780 26.63 18.34 12.87
CA PRO A 780 26.42 19.21 14.02
C PRO A 780 25.95 20.59 13.57
N GLY A 781 24.75 21.00 13.98
CA GLY A 781 24.08 22.23 13.52
C GLY A 781 22.81 21.95 12.72
N ALA A 782 22.88 21.10 11.69
CA ALA A 782 21.75 20.82 10.78
C ALA A 782 20.77 19.77 11.33
N ILE A 783 21.26 18.82 12.14
CA ILE A 783 20.49 17.64 12.58
C ILE A 783 19.20 17.97 13.34
N LYS A 784 19.17 19.09 14.07
CA LYS A 784 17.98 19.52 14.81
C LYS A 784 16.86 19.89 13.83
N ASP A 785 17.13 20.79 12.90
CA ASP A 785 16.15 21.30 11.95
C ASP A 785 15.79 20.24 10.89
N ALA A 786 16.75 19.40 10.50
CA ALA A 786 16.49 18.23 9.67
C ALA A 786 15.47 17.28 10.32
N ARG A 787 15.69 16.91 11.60
CA ARG A 787 14.73 16.11 12.35
C ARG A 787 13.38 16.81 12.49
N ASP A 788 13.36 18.13 12.66
CA ASP A 788 12.11 18.86 12.73
C ASP A 788 11.33 18.81 11.40
N ILE A 789 12.00 18.83 10.25
CA ILE A 789 11.35 18.59 8.95
C ILE A 789 10.77 17.18 8.90
N ILE A 790 11.57 16.14 9.21
CA ILE A 790 11.12 14.75 9.18
C ILE A 790 9.92 14.52 10.12
N ASN A 791 9.95 15.11 11.32
CA ASN A 791 8.85 15.02 12.28
C ASN A 791 7.56 15.72 11.77
N ASN A 792 7.68 16.65 10.84
CA ASN A 792 6.55 17.35 10.21
C ASN A 792 6.24 16.84 8.80
N THR A 793 6.84 15.73 8.38
CA THR A 793 6.47 15.00 7.16
C THR A 793 5.67 13.76 7.50
N GLN A 794 4.53 13.59 6.82
CA GLN A 794 3.68 12.42 6.97
C GLN A 794 4.22 11.26 6.13
N PHE A 795 4.67 11.58 4.92
CA PHE A 795 5.08 10.59 3.93
C PHE A 795 6.59 10.60 3.74
N SER A 796 7.18 9.41 3.57
CA SER A 796 8.59 9.31 3.17
C SER A 796 8.73 8.27 2.07
N PHE A 797 9.49 8.61 1.04
CA PHE A 797 9.82 7.74 -0.08
C PHE A 797 11.33 7.50 -0.03
N ILE A 798 11.73 6.29 0.37
CA ILE A 798 13.13 5.91 0.54
C ILE A 798 13.52 4.96 -0.60
N GLY A 799 14.22 5.51 -1.59
CA GLY A 799 14.82 4.76 -2.68
C GLY A 799 16.14 4.12 -2.27
N LYS A 800 16.83 3.50 -3.23
CA LYS A 800 18.09 2.80 -2.98
C LYS A 800 19.14 3.71 -2.33
N LEU A 801 19.78 3.24 -1.25
CA LEU A 801 20.83 3.98 -0.53
C LEU A 801 22.13 3.18 -0.39
N MET A 802 23.24 3.89 -0.24
CA MET A 802 24.55 3.30 0.03
C MET A 802 24.71 3.00 1.53
N PRO A 803 25.60 2.07 1.93
CA PRO A 803 25.70 1.63 3.33
C PRO A 803 25.98 2.73 4.36
N GLN A 804 26.70 3.78 3.98
CA GLN A 804 26.98 4.91 4.87
C GLN A 804 25.72 5.76 5.11
N ASP A 805 24.97 6.05 4.04
CA ASP A 805 23.74 6.85 4.09
C ASP A 805 22.62 6.17 4.91
N LEU A 806 22.60 4.83 4.96
CA LEU A 806 21.64 4.09 5.78
C LEU A 806 21.77 4.40 7.28
N LYS A 807 23.00 4.55 7.79
CA LYS A 807 23.22 4.90 9.20
C LYS A 807 22.75 6.32 9.51
N ASP A 808 22.98 7.23 8.57
CA ASP A 808 22.53 8.62 8.68
C ASP A 808 21.00 8.69 8.61
N LEU A 809 20.38 7.88 7.75
CA LEU A 809 18.93 7.73 7.66
C LEU A 809 18.35 7.24 9.00
N ASP A 810 18.89 6.18 9.59
CA ASP A 810 18.44 5.67 10.89
C ASP A 810 18.51 6.74 11.98
N THR A 811 19.59 7.53 11.96
CA THR A 811 19.80 8.63 12.91
C THR A 811 18.75 9.74 12.79
N LEU A 812 18.25 10.01 11.57
CA LEU A 812 17.17 10.96 11.32
C LEU A 812 15.81 10.43 11.74
N TYR A 813 15.56 9.12 11.56
CA TYR A 813 14.29 8.46 11.86
C TYR A 813 14.22 7.81 13.24
N SER A 814 15.21 8.04 14.12
CA SER A 814 15.27 7.42 15.45
C SER A 814 14.06 7.71 16.36
N LYS A 815 13.29 8.78 16.10
CA LYS A 815 12.01 9.06 16.79
C LYS A 815 10.84 8.20 16.31
N PHE A 816 10.97 7.57 15.15
CA PHE A 816 9.99 6.70 14.51
C PHE A 816 10.43 5.23 14.61
N ASN A 817 11.04 4.85 15.74
CA ASN A 817 11.59 3.51 15.99
C ASN A 817 12.74 3.06 15.07
N GLY A 818 13.25 3.95 14.20
CA GLY A 818 14.34 3.64 13.28
C GLY A 818 13.95 2.59 12.22
N PHE A 819 14.97 1.92 11.69
CA PHE A 819 14.79 0.83 10.72
C PHE A 819 15.35 -0.49 11.23
N THR A 820 14.69 -1.60 10.88
CA THR A 820 15.19 -2.96 11.15
C THR A 820 16.38 -3.31 10.23
N GLU A 821 17.20 -4.30 10.58
CA GLU A 821 18.28 -4.76 9.69
C GLU A 821 17.74 -5.28 8.34
N ASN A 822 16.56 -5.90 8.34
CA ASN A 822 15.88 -6.36 7.13
C ASN A 822 15.40 -5.19 6.26
N GLU A 823 14.80 -4.15 6.86
CA GLU A 823 14.45 -2.91 6.15
C GLU A 823 15.67 -2.27 5.50
N MET A 824 16.75 -2.12 6.27
CA MET A 824 18.01 -1.55 5.77
C MET A 824 18.61 -2.39 4.64
N THR A 825 18.52 -3.72 4.76
CA THR A 825 18.98 -4.64 3.72
C THR A 825 18.13 -4.49 2.46
N ASN A 826 16.80 -4.42 2.57
CA ASN A 826 15.90 -4.23 1.44
C ASN A 826 16.10 -2.86 0.77
N ILE A 827 16.26 -1.78 1.54
CA ILE A 827 16.58 -0.44 1.01
C ILE A 827 17.91 -0.46 0.24
N ARG A 828 18.87 -1.28 0.67
CA ARG A 828 20.17 -1.43 0.01
C ARG A 828 20.10 -2.25 -1.27
N THR A 829 19.35 -3.34 -1.28
CA THR A 829 19.33 -4.33 -2.38
C THR A 829 18.30 -4.03 -3.44
N GLN A 830 17.28 -3.20 -3.16
CA GLN A 830 16.22 -2.88 -4.09
C GLN A 830 16.70 -2.38 -5.47
N GLU A 831 15.87 -2.61 -6.48
CA GLU A 831 16.07 -2.14 -7.85
C GLU A 831 15.86 -0.62 -7.96
N VAL A 832 16.39 -0.03 -9.03
CA VAL A 832 16.14 1.37 -9.36
C VAL A 832 14.66 1.57 -9.68
N GLY A 833 14.04 2.59 -9.08
CA GLY A 833 12.59 2.86 -9.22
C GLY A 833 11.72 2.17 -8.18
N ASN A 834 12.29 1.29 -7.34
CA ASN A 834 11.63 0.75 -6.16
C ASN A 834 11.87 1.70 -4.97
N PHE A 835 10.83 1.86 -4.14
CA PHE A 835 10.87 2.71 -2.97
C PHE A 835 10.18 2.03 -1.79
N LEU A 836 10.72 2.26 -0.61
CA LEU A 836 10.00 2.10 0.65
C LEU A 836 9.18 3.37 0.91
N PHE A 837 7.87 3.24 0.86
CA PHE A 837 6.93 4.25 1.35
C PHE A 837 6.73 4.09 2.86
N ILE A 838 6.73 5.22 3.57
CA ILE A 838 6.46 5.29 5.00
C ILE A 838 5.34 6.31 5.24
N ASN A 839 4.31 5.92 6.00
CA ASN A 839 3.23 6.79 6.46
C ASN A 839 3.25 6.91 8.00
N GLY A 840 3.42 8.14 8.49
CA GLY A 840 3.41 8.46 9.92
C GLY A 840 4.51 7.78 10.74
N GLY A 841 5.53 7.23 10.07
CA GLY A 841 6.63 6.46 10.68
C GLY A 841 6.28 5.04 11.12
N ILE A 842 5.07 4.56 10.86
CA ILE A 842 4.59 3.26 11.35
C ILE A 842 4.27 2.33 10.18
N GLU A 843 3.44 2.81 9.25
CA GLU A 843 3.02 2.00 8.10
C GLU A 843 4.10 2.08 7.01
N LYS A 844 4.66 0.93 6.64
CA LYS A 844 5.75 0.80 5.67
C LYS A 844 5.32 -0.12 4.53
N ILE A 845 5.47 0.32 3.29
CA ILE A 845 5.04 -0.40 2.08
C ILE A 845 6.13 -0.27 1.01
N PHE A 846 6.56 -1.38 0.42
CA PHE A 846 7.41 -1.34 -0.76
C PHE A 846 6.57 -1.29 -2.03
N PHE A 847 6.94 -0.42 -2.95
CA PHE A 847 6.31 -0.32 -4.27
C PHE A 847 7.34 -0.05 -5.36
N LYS A 848 6.97 -0.40 -6.58
CA LYS A 848 7.72 -0.09 -7.80
C LYS A 848 7.03 1.03 -8.55
N THR A 849 7.79 2.05 -8.92
CA THR A 849 7.24 3.15 -9.74
C THR A 849 7.01 2.67 -11.17
N ASN A 850 5.77 2.77 -11.65
CA ASN A 850 5.40 2.46 -13.02
C ASN A 850 5.24 3.77 -13.82
N ILE A 851 5.69 3.78 -15.08
CA ILE A 851 5.66 4.97 -15.92
C ILE A 851 5.24 4.57 -17.32
N SER A 852 4.12 5.12 -17.78
CA SER A 852 3.63 4.88 -19.14
C SER A 852 4.55 5.52 -20.18
N ASP A 853 4.41 5.10 -21.44
CA ASP A 853 5.18 5.69 -22.52
C ASP A 853 4.82 7.16 -22.77
N LEU A 854 3.56 7.55 -22.53
CA LEU A 854 3.15 8.96 -22.61
C LEU A 854 3.78 9.78 -21.49
N GLU A 855 3.80 9.25 -20.27
CA GLU A 855 4.46 9.90 -19.13
C GLU A 855 5.95 10.08 -19.38
N LYS A 856 6.67 9.04 -19.85
CA LYS A 856 8.09 9.13 -20.24
C LYS A 856 8.33 10.27 -21.22
N GLN A 857 7.43 10.41 -22.20
CA GLN A 857 7.50 11.47 -23.21
C GLN A 857 7.29 12.86 -22.58
N ASN A 858 6.33 12.99 -21.67
CA ASN A 858 6.00 14.26 -21.02
C ASN A 858 7.07 14.72 -20.02
N ILE A 859 7.71 13.78 -19.30
CA ILE A 859 8.79 14.08 -18.35
C ILE A 859 10.18 14.18 -19.00
N GLY A 860 10.27 14.00 -20.32
CA GLY A 860 11.51 14.16 -21.09
C GLY A 860 12.49 12.99 -21.01
N ILE A 861 12.02 11.78 -20.69
CA ILE A 861 12.84 10.56 -20.82
C ILE A 861 12.92 10.16 -22.28
N LYS A 862 14.14 10.18 -22.84
CA LYS A 862 14.41 9.77 -24.21
C LYS A 862 14.32 8.25 -24.34
N LYS A 863 13.68 7.76 -25.41
CA LYS A 863 13.62 6.34 -25.76
C LYS A 863 14.99 5.84 -26.20
N GLN A 864 15.39 4.65 -25.76
CA GLN A 864 16.62 4.02 -26.24
C GLN A 864 16.39 3.48 -27.66
N LEU A 865 17.20 3.90 -28.62
CA LEU A 865 17.09 3.47 -30.01
C LEU A 865 17.21 1.94 -30.12
N GLU A 866 18.05 1.33 -29.30
CA GLU A 866 18.31 -0.11 -29.23
C GLU A 866 17.07 -0.91 -28.83
N GLN A 867 16.20 -0.35 -28.00
CA GLN A 867 14.99 -1.02 -27.52
C GLN A 867 13.84 -0.90 -28.55
N GLU A 868 13.81 0.21 -29.29
CA GLU A 868 12.76 0.51 -30.27
C GLU A 868 13.06 -0.10 -31.65
N ALA A 869 14.33 -0.21 -32.02
CA ALA A 869 14.77 -0.78 -33.29
C ALA A 869 14.80 -2.32 -33.22
N LYS A 870 13.66 -2.97 -33.51
CA LYS A 870 13.53 -4.43 -33.44
C LYS A 870 14.19 -5.16 -34.61
N GLN A 871 14.32 -4.53 -35.77
CA GLN A 871 14.86 -5.14 -37.00
C GLN A 871 16.22 -4.55 -37.37
N LEU A 872 17.28 -5.29 -37.07
CA LEU A 872 18.67 -4.83 -37.25
C LEU A 872 19.32 -5.31 -38.55
N ASN A 873 18.71 -6.28 -39.24
CA ASN A 873 19.19 -6.77 -40.53
C ASN A 873 18.44 -6.09 -41.67
N LEU A 874 19.16 -5.22 -42.41
CA LEU A 874 18.61 -4.42 -43.48
C LEU A 874 18.49 -5.18 -44.81
N GLY A 875 19.02 -6.41 -44.88
CA GLY A 875 19.02 -7.22 -46.10
C GLY A 875 20.03 -6.71 -47.14
N ALA A 876 19.67 -6.82 -48.42
CA ALA A 876 20.56 -6.51 -49.54
C ALA A 876 20.34 -5.08 -50.05
N LEU A 877 21.34 -4.21 -49.85
CA LEU A 877 21.36 -2.80 -50.25
C LEU A 877 22.10 -2.61 -51.58
N PHE A 878 21.71 -1.59 -52.35
CA PHE A 878 22.39 -1.24 -53.61
C PHE A 878 23.65 -0.39 -53.39
N ASN A 879 23.74 0.33 -52.27
CA ASN A 879 24.87 1.19 -51.92
C ASN A 879 25.10 1.21 -50.40
N LYS A 880 26.33 1.53 -49.98
CA LYS A 880 26.76 1.64 -48.57
C LYS A 880 26.68 3.08 -48.03
N ASP A 881 26.02 3.99 -48.74
CA ASP A 881 25.91 5.37 -48.29
C ASP A 881 24.91 5.52 -47.13
N GLU A 882 25.14 6.55 -46.30
CA GLU A 882 24.34 6.80 -45.09
C GLU A 882 22.84 6.95 -45.39
N LYS A 883 22.45 7.54 -46.54
CA LYS A 883 21.03 7.72 -46.90
C LYS A 883 20.38 6.36 -47.18
N SER A 884 21.00 5.54 -48.02
CA SER A 884 20.50 4.20 -48.35
C SER A 884 20.36 3.31 -47.10
N ILE A 885 21.34 3.37 -46.19
CA ILE A 885 21.31 2.62 -44.93
C ILE A 885 20.20 3.12 -44.01
N PHE A 886 20.06 4.45 -43.85
CA PHE A 886 19.04 5.03 -43.00
C PHE A 886 17.61 4.77 -43.51
N GLU A 887 17.37 4.90 -44.81
CA GLU A 887 16.08 4.62 -45.43
C GLU A 887 15.68 3.14 -45.25
N ALA A 888 16.61 2.21 -45.46
CA ALA A 888 16.37 0.80 -45.22
C ALA A 888 16.06 0.51 -43.75
N PHE A 889 16.81 1.13 -42.83
CA PHE A 889 16.56 1.03 -41.39
C PHE A 889 15.17 1.54 -41.00
N LYS A 890 14.77 2.71 -41.49
CA LYS A 890 13.47 3.34 -41.20
C LYS A 890 12.30 2.53 -41.78
N ASN A 891 12.46 1.94 -42.97
CA ASN A 891 11.44 1.12 -43.60
C ASN A 891 11.11 -0.14 -42.80
N LEU A 892 12.11 -0.74 -42.16
CA LEU A 892 11.97 -1.94 -41.32
C LEU A 892 11.53 -1.62 -39.89
N ASN A 893 11.89 -0.44 -39.37
CA ASN A 893 11.56 0.01 -38.01
C ASN A 893 10.61 1.22 -38.06
N ARG A 894 9.41 1.05 -38.63
CA ARG A 894 8.44 2.16 -38.85
C ARG A 894 7.98 2.87 -37.57
N ASN A 895 8.13 2.22 -36.40
CA ASN A 895 7.87 2.79 -35.08
C ASN A 895 8.94 3.81 -34.65
N VAL A 896 10.12 3.81 -35.27
CA VAL A 896 11.21 4.75 -34.98
C VAL A 896 11.00 6.03 -35.79
N ASN A 897 10.52 7.08 -35.11
CA ASN A 897 10.26 8.37 -35.73
C ASN A 897 11.50 9.28 -35.69
N LEU A 898 12.53 8.88 -36.43
CA LEU A 898 13.76 9.64 -36.64
C LEU A 898 13.87 10.12 -38.10
N GLU A 899 14.48 11.29 -38.28
CA GLU A 899 14.93 11.80 -39.58
C GLU A 899 16.44 11.60 -39.73
N GLN A 900 16.94 11.64 -40.97
CA GLN A 900 18.36 11.41 -41.22
C GLN A 900 19.24 12.47 -40.54
N ASN A 901 18.71 13.69 -40.37
CA ASN A 901 19.41 14.76 -39.67
C ASN A 901 19.58 14.49 -38.17
N ASP A 902 18.79 13.58 -37.59
CA ASP A 902 18.80 13.25 -36.16
C ASP A 902 19.89 12.26 -35.76
N VAL A 903 20.56 11.62 -36.72
CA VAL A 903 21.49 10.51 -36.48
C VAL A 903 22.84 10.76 -37.13
N ASP A 904 23.87 10.14 -36.57
CA ASP A 904 25.19 9.96 -37.17
C ASP A 904 25.35 8.48 -37.54
N ILE A 905 25.80 8.19 -38.76
CA ILE A 905 25.89 6.81 -39.26
C ILE A 905 27.33 6.47 -39.62
N ASN A 906 27.95 5.59 -38.84
CA ASN A 906 29.31 5.11 -39.07
C ASN A 906 29.28 3.75 -39.74
N VAL A 907 29.75 3.67 -40.98
CA VAL A 907 29.72 2.44 -41.79
C VAL A 907 31.05 1.70 -41.73
N HIS A 908 31.02 0.41 -41.38
CA HIS A 908 32.19 -0.47 -41.35
C HIS A 908 31.89 -1.79 -42.08
N GLN A 909 32.49 -1.99 -43.25
CA GLN A 909 32.28 -3.17 -44.09
C GLN A 909 30.79 -3.42 -44.41
N ASN A 910 30.18 -4.42 -43.78
CA ASN A 910 28.79 -4.87 -43.98
C ASN A 910 27.93 -4.60 -42.73
N THR A 911 28.41 -3.72 -41.84
CA THR A 911 27.66 -3.21 -40.70
C THR A 911 27.68 -1.68 -40.71
N ALA A 912 26.70 -1.07 -40.05
CA ALA A 912 26.71 0.35 -39.75
C ALA A 912 26.20 0.58 -38.33
N THR A 913 26.79 1.53 -37.62
CA THR A 913 26.31 1.99 -36.33
C THR A 913 25.56 3.30 -36.53
N ILE A 914 24.27 3.31 -36.20
CA ILE A 914 23.38 4.46 -36.25
C ILE A 914 23.28 5.02 -34.83
N THR A 915 23.88 6.17 -34.60
CA THR A 915 23.92 6.85 -33.29
C THR A 915 22.98 8.04 -33.31
N VAL A 916 22.10 8.16 -32.31
CA VAL A 916 21.23 9.34 -32.20
C VAL A 916 22.05 10.54 -31.73
N LYS A 917 21.92 11.68 -32.42
CA LYS A 917 22.59 12.92 -32.03
C LYS A 917 22.08 13.40 -30.68
N SER A 918 22.98 13.96 -29.87
CA SER A 918 22.68 14.46 -28.52
C SER A 918 21.55 15.51 -28.47
N LYS A 919 21.34 16.25 -29.56
CA LYS A 919 20.28 17.25 -29.72
C LYS A 919 18.89 16.67 -29.97
N ASN A 920 18.73 15.37 -30.19
CA ASN A 920 17.41 14.78 -30.39
C ASN A 920 16.67 14.68 -29.05
N ASP A 921 15.45 15.20 -29.00
CA ASP A 921 14.66 15.26 -27.76
C ASP A 921 13.85 13.99 -27.48
N LYS A 922 13.79 13.05 -28.43
CA LYS A 922 12.92 11.86 -28.37
C LYS A 922 13.68 10.55 -28.16
N TYR A 923 14.83 10.40 -28.80
CA TYR A 923 15.63 9.17 -28.77
C TYR A 923 17.05 9.44 -28.28
N GLN A 924 17.69 8.41 -27.74
CA GLN A 924 19.11 8.38 -27.40
C GLN A 924 19.66 6.98 -27.64
N GLY A 925 20.99 6.82 -27.57
CA GLY A 925 21.64 5.53 -27.79
C GLY A 925 22.09 5.32 -29.24
N GLN A 926 22.56 4.12 -29.53
CA GLN A 926 23.09 3.73 -30.83
C GLN A 926 22.76 2.28 -31.16
N VAL A 927 22.46 2.00 -32.42
CA VAL A 927 22.16 0.63 -32.85
C VAL A 927 23.08 0.22 -33.98
N THR A 928 23.60 -1.01 -33.91
CA THR A 928 24.40 -1.58 -34.99
C THR A 928 23.53 -2.45 -35.87
N VAL A 929 23.46 -2.09 -37.15
CA VAL A 929 22.71 -2.80 -38.19
C VAL A 929 23.66 -3.55 -39.11
N ASN A 930 23.20 -4.66 -39.67
CA ASN A 930 23.95 -5.46 -40.66
C ASN A 930 23.23 -5.50 -42.01
N PHE A 931 24.01 -5.56 -43.09
CA PHE A 931 23.49 -5.60 -44.46
C PHE A 931 24.48 -6.27 -45.41
N THR A 932 23.99 -6.66 -46.59
CA THR A 932 24.82 -7.11 -47.72
C THR A 932 24.72 -6.10 -48.85
N VAL A 933 25.75 -6.00 -49.69
CA VAL A 933 25.70 -5.12 -50.87
C VAL A 933 25.54 -5.94 -52.10
N LYS A 934 24.53 -5.59 -52.92
CA LYS A 934 24.33 -6.17 -54.23
C LYS A 934 25.48 -5.75 -55.12
N GLU A 935 26.27 -6.72 -55.56
CA GLU A 935 27.25 -6.48 -56.62
C GLU A 935 26.51 -6.15 -57.92
N LYS A 936 26.93 -5.08 -58.60
CA LYS A 936 26.43 -4.79 -59.95
C LYS A 936 26.80 -5.96 -60.85
N LEU A 937 25.83 -6.50 -61.59
CA LEU A 937 26.02 -7.59 -62.57
C LEU A 937 27.18 -7.35 -63.55
N GLN A 938 27.48 -6.08 -63.88
CA GLN A 938 28.63 -5.70 -64.71
C GLN A 938 30.01 -6.02 -64.09
N ASN A 939 30.10 -6.25 -62.78
CA ASN A 939 31.34 -6.62 -62.09
C ASN A 939 31.48 -8.14 -61.92
N ILE A 940 30.42 -8.92 -62.17
CA ILE A 940 30.39 -10.38 -61.96
C ILE A 940 30.50 -11.13 -63.29
N ALA A 941 30.09 -10.51 -64.40
CA ALA A 941 30.19 -11.11 -65.73
C ALA A 941 31.20 -10.33 -66.59
N ASN A 942 32.38 -10.92 -66.81
CA ASN A 942 33.13 -10.61 -68.03
C ASN A 942 32.21 -10.93 -69.20
N ILE A 943 31.88 -9.93 -70.00
CA ILE A 943 31.00 -10.01 -71.17
C ILE A 943 31.53 -11.00 -72.24
N SER A 944 32.73 -11.56 -72.07
CA SER A 944 33.30 -12.59 -72.95
C SER A 944 32.70 -13.99 -72.80
N ASP A 945 32.07 -14.33 -71.68
CA ASP A 945 31.69 -15.72 -71.39
C ASP A 945 30.19 -16.00 -71.64
N LEU A 946 29.39 -14.96 -71.88
CA LEU A 946 27.95 -15.07 -72.13
C LEU A 946 27.58 -15.02 -73.63
N GLU A 947 28.51 -14.68 -74.53
CA GLU A 947 28.27 -14.73 -75.99
C GLU A 947 28.32 -16.17 -76.57
N GLN A 948 28.80 -17.17 -75.81
CA GLN A 948 28.86 -18.56 -76.27
C GLN A 948 27.62 -19.41 -75.92
N GLN A 949 26.69 -18.91 -75.11
CA GLN A 949 25.45 -19.62 -74.81
C GLN A 949 24.28 -18.69 -75.09
N ASN A 950 23.65 -18.85 -76.26
CA ASN A 950 22.38 -18.23 -76.66
C ASN A 950 21.30 -18.47 -75.59
N ILE A 951 21.26 -17.65 -74.55
CA ILE A 951 20.20 -17.64 -73.55
C ILE A 951 19.47 -16.31 -73.74
N GLU A 952 18.29 -16.39 -74.36
CA GLU A 952 17.31 -15.30 -74.35
C GLU A 952 16.89 -15.02 -72.90
N ILE A 953 17.23 -13.83 -72.39
CA ILE A 953 16.65 -13.29 -71.16
C ILE A 953 15.47 -12.41 -71.59
N LYS A 954 14.24 -12.87 -71.35
CA LYS A 954 13.05 -12.01 -71.40
C LYS A 954 13.10 -11.03 -70.23
N VAL A 955 13.06 -9.74 -70.56
CA VAL A 955 13.00 -8.59 -69.62
C VAL A 955 11.69 -8.57 -68.86
#